data_AF-A0A6M1RMY0-F1
#
_entry.id   AF-A0A6M1RMY0-F1
#
_cell.length_a   1.000
_cell.length_b   1.000
_cell.length_c   1.000
_cell.angle_alpha   90.00
_cell.angle_beta   90.00
_cell.angle_gamma   90.00
#
_symmetry.space_group_name_H-M   'P 1'
#
loop_
_entity.id
_entity.type
_entity.pdbx_description
1 polymer ?
#
loop_
_entity_poly.entity_id
_entity_poly.type
_entity_poly.pdbx_seq_one_letter_code
_entity_poly.pdbx_strand_id
1 'polypeptide(L)'
;MRQNANDQHHIDPMKHHHEPVSTRWIHHQSGCPLRLHLFSATVACLAGAIFGPSYSPAQDTFIAYVVPAGTVGNQEFGGVLGMDFDVNNPIVVTRLGVFDDGSDGLNRTLVARLWDRKTQTELASIVFTPEDPGELVGGSRFKPLPEPLELGIGFQGTITAEGYGPGELLRNAFDNPANIVWTTQDGNGSLSFVGSSRWGILPGTFPPTVDQGPAARYAAGTFEFLTTPPLAPGLPVVTVRAGDGQVRLEWSPVTSPVPAVTYRILRAGADQASFELLAEVAATEYLDLGLTNGVEFCYRVQAVAANGASGPPSDAICATPYTLPGNHRIAYFVPPAQGNQAFGGSLGLDFDVENPIIVVRLGVFDDGANGLKRALSARIFNRETQEVVAEVFFSPGEGLLLGGMRFKDLESPLRLEAGFQGTIEADGYGLEERLLNSDGDTNAIIWALDDGNGSLRFVGSSRFDPTPGVFPSILDQGPAARFAAGTFEYVVLPPERPGTPILHVVVPYEDGAVTLYWSPITNPLPAVVYRVFRATDAAGPFSLLVETAGTTYRDTDVTNGVTLFYKVVAVAQEGQESRESNLVRSTPNPRLPGVAYVVTSGLLGNGTYGGSLGMDFDVARPVRVTQLGVFDSGGDGLHLTLNAALYNRRTRDLLAQLQFTPEDPGELRDGSRFKSLAEPLVLPAGFQGVIVAWGYGDAEPYFSNAEDSPALSVFEGGSILFVGSGRFGPAGQFPNSVDTGPPNRYAAGTFYFEPLPEEPRLTIRRVGAQVELAWPGQAILEKAGTLSGPWTEVPGAMSGIRLPIESDAQFFRLRY
;
A
#
# COMPACT_ATOMS: atom_id res chain seq x y z
N MET A 1 6.85 -54.11 20.36
CA MET A 1 8.10 -54.86 20.62
C MET A 1 9.09 -53.88 21.27
N ARG A 2 9.67 -54.23 22.43
CA ARG A 2 10.82 -53.61 23.16
C ARG A 2 10.86 -52.05 23.25
N GLN A 3 10.66 -51.41 24.40
CA GLN A 3 11.42 -51.41 25.68
C GLN A 3 12.79 -50.72 25.64
N ASN A 4 12.90 -49.56 26.30
CA ASN A 4 13.73 -49.24 27.49
C ASN A 4 13.69 -47.69 27.69
N ALA A 5 13.49 -47.07 28.87
CA ALA A 5 14.11 -47.23 30.21
C ALA A 5 15.61 -46.87 30.22
N ASN A 6 16.27 -46.22 31.19
CA ASN A 6 15.97 -45.49 32.45
C ASN A 6 17.23 -44.62 32.79
N ASP A 7 17.37 -43.73 33.79
CA ASP A 7 16.56 -43.44 35.00
C ASP A 7 16.75 -41.98 35.58
N GLN A 8 16.07 -41.76 36.70
CA GLN A 8 16.00 -40.69 37.73
C GLN A 8 17.27 -40.09 38.39
N HIS A 9 17.10 -38.93 39.05
CA HIS A 9 17.20 -38.72 40.52
C HIS A 9 16.64 -37.31 40.89
N HIS A 10 15.53 -37.19 41.65
CA HIS A 10 15.42 -36.98 43.12
C HIS A 10 16.23 -35.78 43.67
N ILE A 11 15.66 -34.85 44.47
CA ILE A 11 15.16 -34.98 45.86
C ILE A 11 14.04 -33.95 46.19
N ASP A 12 13.24 -34.23 47.24
CA ASP A 12 12.04 -33.51 47.80
C ASP A 12 12.27 -33.30 49.35
N PRO A 13 11.40 -32.77 50.26
CA PRO A 13 10.32 -31.73 50.27
C PRO A 13 10.41 -30.69 51.45
N MET A 14 9.37 -29.84 51.62
CA MET A 14 8.82 -29.21 52.88
C MET A 14 9.57 -28.02 53.54
N LYS A 15 8.96 -26.89 53.98
CA LYS A 15 7.72 -26.69 54.80
C LYS A 15 7.28 -25.19 54.97
N HIS A 16 6.02 -24.99 55.39
CA HIS A 16 5.22 -23.76 55.70
C HIS A 16 5.83 -22.53 56.44
N HIS A 17 5.26 -21.31 56.23
CA HIS A 17 4.31 -20.66 57.19
C HIS A 17 3.75 -19.24 56.80
N HIS A 18 2.46 -19.02 57.14
CA HIS A 18 1.68 -17.79 57.51
C HIS A 18 1.47 -16.54 56.61
N GLU A 19 0.20 -16.06 56.67
CA GLU A 19 -0.43 -14.81 56.17
C GLU A 19 -0.25 -13.59 57.13
N PRO A 20 -1.03 -12.47 57.09
CA PRO A 20 -1.73 -11.68 56.02
C PRO A 20 -1.49 -10.12 56.11
N VAL A 21 -2.22 -9.30 55.31
CA VAL A 21 -3.09 -8.12 55.73
C VAL A 21 -3.13 -6.88 54.78
N SER A 22 -4.36 -6.54 54.31
CA SER A 22 -4.96 -5.23 53.88
C SER A 22 -4.27 -4.35 52.78
N THR A 23 -5.01 -3.75 51.83
CA THR A 23 -6.00 -2.65 51.98
C THR A 23 -6.93 -2.60 50.73
N ARG A 24 -8.07 -1.90 50.61
CA ARG A 24 -9.16 -1.33 51.45
C ARG A 24 -10.10 -0.64 50.45
N TRP A 25 -11.39 -0.99 50.39
CA TRP A 25 -12.38 -0.37 49.48
C TRP A 25 -12.97 0.94 50.02
N ILE A 26 -13.28 1.92 49.15
CA ILE A 26 -14.38 2.90 49.32
C ILE A 26 -15.02 3.23 47.95
N HIS A 27 -16.35 3.18 47.88
CA HIS A 27 -17.21 3.66 46.78
C HIS A 27 -17.56 5.15 46.94
N HIS A 28 -17.89 5.86 45.85
CA HIS A 28 -19.13 6.66 45.82
C HIS A 28 -19.70 6.90 44.41
N GLN A 29 -21.03 7.03 44.34
CA GLN A 29 -21.85 7.19 43.13
C GLN A 29 -22.18 8.66 42.82
N SER A 30 -22.48 8.98 41.55
CA SER A 30 -23.50 9.93 41.01
C SER A 30 -23.22 10.15 39.50
N GLY A 31 -24.16 10.40 38.58
CA GLY A 31 -25.62 10.51 38.71
C GLY A 31 -26.21 11.67 37.89
N CYS A 32 -26.62 11.40 36.64
CA CYS A 32 -27.68 12.11 35.85
C CYS A 32 -27.32 13.37 34.99
N PRO A 33 -28.19 13.78 34.01
CA PRO A 33 -27.74 14.21 32.66
C PRO A 33 -28.33 15.56 32.16
N LEU A 34 -27.97 16.05 30.94
CA LEU A 34 -28.92 16.50 29.88
C LEU A 34 -28.30 17.09 28.59
N ARG A 35 -28.97 16.78 27.46
CA ARG A 35 -29.28 17.58 26.24
C ARG A 35 -28.27 18.55 25.56
N LEU A 36 -27.92 18.12 24.34
CA LEU A 36 -27.96 18.83 23.04
C LEU A 36 -28.60 20.25 22.98
N HIS A 37 -27.88 21.22 22.40
CA HIS A 37 -28.37 22.10 21.31
C HIS A 37 -27.20 22.79 20.58
N LEU A 38 -27.36 23.02 19.27
CA LEU A 38 -26.42 23.79 18.43
C LEU A 38 -26.58 25.31 18.66
N PHE A 39 -25.52 26.11 18.48
CA PHE A 39 -25.45 27.16 17.44
C PHE A 39 -24.02 27.74 17.31
N SER A 40 -23.79 28.56 16.28
CA SER A 40 -22.48 28.89 15.68
C SER A 40 -21.90 30.24 16.11
N ALA A 41 -20.56 30.38 15.98
CA ALA A 41 -19.74 31.62 15.92
C ALA A 41 -19.78 32.56 17.16
N THR A 42 -18.73 33.31 17.54
CA THR A 42 -17.50 33.72 16.82
C THR A 42 -16.34 33.95 17.81
N VAL A 43 -15.11 34.11 17.29
CA VAL A 43 -13.83 34.32 17.98
C VAL A 43 -13.85 35.41 19.07
N ALA A 44 -13.27 35.10 20.25
CA ALA A 44 -12.69 36.07 21.18
C ALA A 44 -11.54 35.42 21.98
N CYS A 45 -10.49 36.18 22.27
CA CYS A 45 -9.25 35.69 22.90
C CYS A 45 -9.46 35.16 24.34
N LEU A 46 -8.71 34.13 24.72
CA LEU A 46 -8.45 33.82 26.13
C LEU A 46 -6.94 33.69 26.38
N ALA A 47 -6.43 34.43 27.37
CA ALA A 47 -5.08 34.25 27.88
C ALA A 47 -4.99 32.98 28.74
N GLY A 48 -3.95 32.18 28.55
CA GLY A 48 -3.67 31.02 29.38
C GLY A 48 -2.91 31.42 30.65
N ALA A 49 -3.45 31.06 31.82
CA ALA A 49 -2.77 31.26 33.10
C ALA A 49 -2.09 29.96 33.58
N ILE A 50 -0.76 30.02 33.58
CA ILE A 50 0.25 29.31 34.37
C ILE A 50 -0.28 28.32 35.44
N PHE A 51 0.22 27.08 35.39
CA PHE A 51 0.70 26.35 36.57
C PHE A 51 2.01 25.61 36.22
N GLY A 52 3.05 25.81 37.04
CA GLY A 52 4.33 25.08 36.96
C GLY A 52 4.25 23.66 37.56
N PRO A 53 5.39 22.96 37.76
CA PRO A 53 6.68 23.54 38.14
C PRO A 53 7.63 23.80 36.96
N SER A 54 8.08 25.04 36.84
CA SER A 54 9.21 25.43 36.00
C SER A 54 10.52 25.05 36.68
N TYR A 55 11.12 23.92 36.30
CA TYR A 55 12.57 23.77 36.42
C TYR A 55 13.22 24.65 35.35
N SER A 56 13.49 25.92 35.67
CA SER A 56 14.54 26.66 34.97
C SER A 56 15.87 26.09 35.46
N PRO A 57 16.67 25.40 34.62
CA PRO A 57 18.04 25.09 34.98
C PRO A 57 18.80 26.39 35.24
N ALA A 58 19.73 26.37 36.19
CA ALA A 58 20.58 27.52 36.47
C ALA A 58 21.40 27.87 35.22
N GLN A 59 21.39 29.16 34.85
CA GLN A 59 22.30 29.69 33.83
C GLN A 59 23.57 30.15 34.54
N ASP A 60 24.71 29.57 34.17
CA ASP A 60 26.00 29.95 34.74
C ASP A 60 26.49 31.25 34.10
N THR A 61 27.01 32.16 34.92
CA THR A 61 27.59 33.45 34.49
C THR A 61 29.10 33.30 34.26
N PHE A 62 29.57 33.78 33.11
CA PHE A 62 30.98 33.78 32.72
C PHE A 62 31.43 35.17 32.27
N ILE A 63 32.74 35.40 32.33
CA ILE A 63 33.37 36.57 31.74
C ILE A 63 34.30 36.06 30.63
N ALA A 64 34.02 36.45 29.38
CA ALA A 64 34.70 35.93 28.20
C ALA A 64 36.23 36.09 28.27
N TYR A 65 36.68 37.17 28.91
CA TYR A 65 38.08 37.54 29.02
C TYR A 65 38.36 38.17 30.39
N VAL A 66 39.11 37.45 31.23
CA VAL A 66 39.39 37.83 32.62
C VAL A 66 40.85 38.23 32.77
N VAL A 67 41.07 39.50 33.09
CA VAL A 67 42.39 40.03 33.46
C VAL A 67 42.56 39.98 34.99
N PRO A 68 43.71 39.57 35.53
CA PRO A 68 43.97 39.66 36.97
C PRO A 68 43.96 41.10 37.48
N ALA A 69 43.44 41.32 38.69
CA ALA A 69 43.50 42.62 39.36
C ALA A 69 44.95 43.07 39.59
N GLY A 70 45.22 44.37 39.44
CA GLY A 70 46.57 44.94 39.54
C GLY A 70 47.45 44.71 38.30
N THR A 71 46.90 44.21 37.20
CA THR A 71 47.65 44.09 35.94
C THR A 71 47.90 45.48 35.37
N VAL A 72 49.16 45.91 35.36
CA VAL A 72 49.60 47.18 34.73
C VAL A 72 49.69 46.99 33.21
N GLY A 73 49.20 47.94 32.44
CA GLY A 73 49.33 48.03 30.99
C GLY A 73 50.76 48.31 30.53
N ASN A 74 51.00 48.24 29.23
CA ASN A 74 52.33 48.41 28.64
C ASN A 74 52.35 49.05 27.24
N GLN A 75 51.19 49.46 26.71
CA GLN A 75 51.12 50.11 25.40
C GLN A 75 50.06 51.23 25.36
N GLU A 76 50.45 52.37 24.78
CA GLU A 76 49.54 53.42 24.34
C GLU A 76 48.99 53.08 22.94
N PHE A 77 47.66 53.03 22.79
CA PHE A 77 47.02 52.91 21.48
C PHE A 77 45.58 53.45 21.50
N GLY A 78 45.38 54.63 20.92
CA GLY A 78 44.07 55.29 20.91
C GLY A 78 43.06 54.72 19.90
N GLY A 79 43.47 53.77 19.06
CA GLY A 79 42.60 53.11 18.09
C GLY A 79 41.73 52.00 18.69
N VAL A 80 41.15 51.17 17.82
CA VAL A 80 40.28 50.04 18.18
C VAL A 80 41.12 48.76 18.24
N LEU A 81 40.96 47.97 19.29
CA LEU A 81 41.53 46.63 19.43
C LEU A 81 40.42 45.63 19.73
N GLY A 82 40.50 44.43 19.14
CA GLY A 82 39.42 43.44 19.26
C GLY A 82 39.86 41.99 19.29
N MET A 83 38.94 41.14 19.75
CA MET A 83 39.05 39.68 19.78
C MET A 83 37.80 39.06 19.15
N ASP A 84 38.03 38.08 18.27
CA ASP A 84 36.98 37.36 17.55
C ASP A 84 36.50 36.14 18.34
N PHE A 85 35.19 35.88 18.29
CA PHE A 85 34.59 34.68 18.87
C PHE A 85 33.44 34.14 18.01
N ASP A 86 33.18 32.84 18.11
CA ASP A 86 32.05 32.15 17.50
C ASP A 86 31.17 31.55 18.60
N VAL A 87 29.84 31.56 18.42
CA VAL A 87 28.85 31.07 19.38
C VAL A 87 28.48 29.62 19.04
N ASN A 88 28.88 28.68 19.88
CA ASN A 88 28.61 27.24 19.71
C ASN A 88 27.29 26.82 20.38
N ASN A 89 26.84 27.56 21.39
CA ASN A 89 25.61 27.34 22.15
C ASN A 89 25.02 28.71 22.53
N PRO A 90 23.70 28.96 22.55
CA PRO A 90 23.19 30.32 22.70
C PRO A 90 23.63 30.94 24.03
N ILE A 91 24.02 32.21 23.96
CA ILE A 91 24.42 33.00 25.13
C ILE A 91 23.59 34.28 25.23
N VAL A 92 23.51 34.82 26.43
CA VAL A 92 22.92 36.15 26.67
C VAL A 92 24.01 37.06 27.22
N VAL A 93 24.44 38.05 26.44
CA VAL A 93 25.44 39.04 26.89
C VAL A 93 24.73 40.05 27.80
N THR A 94 25.23 40.20 29.03
CA THR A 94 24.62 41.05 30.08
C THR A 94 25.38 42.36 30.28
N ARG A 95 26.70 42.36 30.06
CA ARG A 95 27.59 43.50 30.34
C ARG A 95 28.71 43.56 29.32
N LEU A 96 29.15 44.76 28.96
CA LEU A 96 30.45 44.96 28.30
C LEU A 96 31.47 45.46 29.32
N GLY A 97 32.76 45.30 29.01
CA GLY A 97 33.84 45.79 29.84
C GLY A 97 35.11 46.19 29.08
N VAL A 98 35.94 46.97 29.77
CA VAL A 98 37.23 47.50 29.32
C VAL A 98 38.32 47.18 30.33
N PHE A 99 39.56 47.04 29.89
CA PHE A 99 40.73 46.89 30.76
C PHE A 99 41.01 48.20 31.54
N ASP A 100 41.50 48.07 32.78
CA ASP A 100 41.82 49.18 33.70
C ASP A 100 43.29 49.02 34.14
N ASP A 101 44.13 49.99 33.74
CA ASP A 101 45.58 49.96 33.89
C ASP A 101 45.99 49.99 35.38
N GLY A 102 46.39 48.84 35.92
CA GLY A 102 46.72 48.71 37.34
C GLY A 102 45.50 48.57 38.25
N SER A 103 44.27 48.63 37.72
CA SER A 103 43.02 48.43 38.45
C SER A 103 42.72 49.53 39.49
N ASP A 104 43.28 50.72 39.30
CA ASP A 104 43.17 51.85 40.24
C ASP A 104 42.09 52.89 39.86
N GLY A 105 41.53 52.79 38.64
CA GLY A 105 40.49 53.68 38.14
C GLY A 105 40.83 54.22 36.76
N LEU A 106 39.81 54.56 35.97
CA LEU A 106 40.06 55.04 34.62
C LEU A 106 40.55 56.50 34.64
N ASN A 107 41.73 56.75 34.07
CA ASN A 107 42.25 58.10 33.86
C ASN A 107 41.75 58.72 32.53
N ARG A 108 41.07 57.93 31.69
CA ARG A 108 40.60 58.33 30.36
C ARG A 108 39.23 57.73 30.05
N THR A 109 38.52 58.35 29.10
CA THR A 109 37.30 57.76 28.54
C THR A 109 37.65 56.62 27.60
N LEU A 110 37.09 55.43 27.86
CA LEU A 110 37.20 54.23 27.04
C LEU A 110 35.81 53.83 26.53
N VAL A 111 35.74 53.12 25.42
CA VAL A 111 34.48 52.57 24.88
C VAL A 111 34.66 51.09 24.56
N ALA A 112 33.73 50.24 25.01
CA ALA A 112 33.62 48.86 24.55
C ALA A 112 32.50 48.75 23.51
N ARG A 113 32.70 47.94 22.46
CA ARG A 113 31.71 47.70 21.40
C ARG A 113 31.69 46.24 20.98
N LEU A 114 30.50 45.70 20.76
CA LEU A 114 30.25 44.35 20.30
C LEU A 114 29.69 44.38 18.87
N TRP A 115 30.28 43.59 17.98
CA TRP A 115 30.00 43.61 16.54
C TRP A 115 29.58 42.24 16.02
N ASP A 116 28.72 42.23 15.00
CA ASP A 116 28.58 41.10 14.07
C ASP A 116 29.79 41.12 13.11
N ARG A 117 30.61 40.07 13.13
CA ARG A 117 31.84 39.96 12.34
C ARG A 117 31.58 39.82 10.83
N LYS A 118 30.44 39.28 10.44
CA LYS A 118 30.06 39.03 9.04
C LYS A 118 29.46 40.26 8.38
N THR A 119 28.60 40.99 9.09
CA THR A 119 27.95 42.21 8.57
C THR A 119 28.69 43.50 8.94
N GLN A 120 29.64 43.44 9.87
CA GLN A 120 30.35 44.59 10.46
C GLN A 120 29.43 45.60 11.16
N THR A 121 28.24 45.14 11.58
CA THR A 121 27.24 45.97 12.28
C THR A 121 27.56 46.03 13.77
N GLU A 122 27.50 47.22 14.37
CA GLU A 122 27.54 47.37 15.83
C GLU A 122 26.23 46.85 16.43
N LEU A 123 26.32 45.91 17.38
CA LEU A 123 25.17 45.36 18.09
C LEU A 123 24.93 46.07 19.42
N ALA A 124 26.02 46.47 20.10
CA ALA A 124 25.95 47.23 21.34
C ALA A 124 27.27 47.98 21.61
N SER A 125 27.19 49.11 22.32
CA SER A 125 28.36 49.82 22.83
C SER A 125 28.10 50.44 24.20
N ILE A 126 29.17 50.61 24.98
CA ILE A 126 29.16 51.16 26.34
C ILE A 126 30.36 52.09 26.52
N VAL A 127 30.11 53.29 27.06
CA VAL A 127 31.13 54.29 27.38
C VAL A 127 31.48 54.23 28.87
N PHE A 128 32.77 54.26 29.17
CA PHE A 128 33.35 54.30 30.51
C PHE A 128 34.15 55.60 30.65
N THR A 129 33.92 56.39 31.69
CA THR A 129 34.64 57.66 31.94
C THR A 129 35.35 57.61 33.29
N PRO A 130 36.28 58.53 33.58
CA PRO A 130 36.90 58.62 34.91
C PRO A 130 35.90 58.81 36.07
N GLU A 131 34.80 59.51 35.81
CA GLU A 131 33.75 59.82 36.80
C GLU A 131 32.72 58.69 36.94
N ASP A 132 32.50 57.91 35.88
CA ASP A 132 31.68 56.70 35.86
C ASP A 132 32.46 55.57 35.16
N PRO A 133 33.42 54.94 35.85
CA PRO A 133 34.22 53.86 35.30
C PRO A 133 33.50 52.51 35.41
N GLY A 134 32.34 52.40 36.07
CA GLY A 134 31.69 51.12 36.33
C GLY A 134 32.37 50.24 37.40
N GLU A 135 31.86 49.02 37.56
CA GLU A 135 32.31 48.06 38.57
C GLU A 135 33.63 47.41 38.16
N LEU A 136 34.58 47.30 39.09
CA LEU A 136 35.84 46.58 38.87
C LEU A 136 35.67 45.08 39.15
N VAL A 137 35.93 44.24 38.15
CA VAL A 137 35.95 42.78 38.26
C VAL A 137 37.29 42.27 37.71
N GLY A 138 38.13 41.73 38.59
CA GLY A 138 39.53 41.46 38.25
C GLY A 138 40.27 42.76 37.93
N GLY A 139 40.93 42.81 36.78
CA GLY A 139 41.57 44.01 36.21
C GLY A 139 40.78 44.63 35.06
N SER A 140 39.45 44.56 35.09
CA SER A 140 38.59 45.14 34.06
C SER A 140 37.33 45.77 34.66
N ARG A 141 36.86 46.83 34.02
CA ARG A 141 35.65 47.56 34.39
C ARG A 141 34.46 47.08 33.59
N PHE A 142 33.29 46.92 34.23
CA PHE A 142 32.08 46.45 33.59
C PHE A 142 30.85 47.32 33.90
N LYS A 143 30.01 47.54 32.89
CA LYS A 143 28.67 48.14 33.02
C LYS A 143 27.63 47.28 32.31
N PRO A 144 26.38 47.23 32.83
CA PRO A 144 25.30 46.48 32.19
C PRO A 144 24.94 47.06 30.82
N LEU A 145 24.52 46.19 29.91
CA LEU A 145 23.77 46.59 28.73
C LEU A 145 22.37 47.09 29.14
N PRO A 146 21.80 48.11 28.48
CA PRO A 146 20.42 48.55 28.75
C PRO A 146 19.38 47.44 28.52
N GLU A 147 19.63 46.60 27.51
CA GLU A 147 18.89 45.38 27.22
C GLU A 147 19.91 44.25 26.99
N PRO A 148 19.78 43.09 27.68
CA PRO A 148 20.66 41.94 27.44
C PRO A 148 20.51 41.42 26.00
N LEU A 149 21.64 41.05 25.38
CA LEU A 149 21.67 40.65 23.97
C LEU A 149 21.77 39.13 23.82
N GLU A 150 20.73 38.51 23.26
CA GLU A 150 20.74 37.09 22.91
C GLU A 150 21.53 36.85 21.61
N LEU A 151 22.50 35.93 21.65
CA LEU A 151 23.28 35.50 20.49
C LEU A 151 23.04 34.00 20.25
N GLY A 152 22.51 33.67 19.08
CA GLY A 152 22.21 32.29 18.69
C GLY A 152 23.43 31.49 18.20
N ILE A 153 23.26 30.16 18.09
CA ILE A 153 24.28 29.26 17.55
C ILE A 153 24.70 29.67 16.14
N GLY A 154 26.00 29.63 15.86
CA GLY A 154 26.59 30.01 14.59
C GLY A 154 26.75 31.52 14.40
N PHE A 155 26.35 32.34 15.37
CA PHE A 155 26.70 33.76 15.39
C PHE A 155 28.23 33.93 15.49
N GLN A 156 28.76 34.91 14.76
CA GLN A 156 30.19 35.21 14.69
C GLN A 156 30.40 36.67 15.11
N GLY A 157 31.08 36.86 16.23
CA GLY A 157 31.23 38.16 16.88
C GLY A 157 32.66 38.66 16.96
N THR A 158 32.78 39.96 17.23
CA THR A 158 34.03 40.60 17.66
C THR A 158 33.71 41.52 18.84
N ILE A 159 34.38 41.32 19.98
CA ILE A 159 34.39 42.30 21.09
C ILE A 159 35.59 43.24 20.90
N THR A 160 35.38 44.54 21.09
CA THR A 160 36.40 45.57 20.90
C THR A 160 36.43 46.59 22.03
N ALA A 161 37.58 47.24 22.24
CA ALA A 161 37.67 48.47 23.01
C ALA A 161 38.62 49.50 22.37
N GLU A 162 38.42 50.77 22.70
CA GLU A 162 39.11 51.94 22.14
C GLU A 162 39.33 53.04 23.20
N GLY A 163 40.34 53.90 22.99
CA GLY A 163 40.59 55.11 23.79
C GLY A 163 41.89 55.16 24.63
N TYR A 164 42.61 54.04 24.75
CA TYR A 164 43.85 53.90 25.52
C TYR A 164 44.96 54.89 25.09
N GLY A 165 45.86 55.25 26.00
CA GLY A 165 46.92 56.24 25.74
C GLY A 165 47.63 56.67 27.02
N PRO A 166 48.36 57.80 27.02
CA PRO A 166 49.08 58.28 28.21
C PRO A 166 48.18 58.34 29.44
N GLY A 167 48.55 57.60 30.50
CA GLY A 167 47.80 57.48 31.76
C GLY A 167 46.75 56.36 31.82
N GLU A 168 46.43 55.69 30.71
CA GLU A 168 45.53 54.53 30.65
C GLU A 168 46.02 53.58 29.55
N LEU A 169 46.99 52.72 29.88
CA LEU A 169 47.62 51.83 28.92
C LEU A 169 46.81 50.54 28.73
N LEU A 170 46.79 50.01 27.52
CA LEU A 170 46.35 48.62 27.32
C LEU A 170 47.50 47.65 27.65
N ARG A 171 47.19 46.36 27.83
CA ARG A 171 48.22 45.31 27.97
C ARG A 171 48.33 44.47 26.69
N ASN A 172 49.43 44.64 25.96
CA ASN A 172 49.77 43.85 24.76
C ASN A 172 50.77 42.75 25.11
N ALA A 173 50.55 41.55 24.57
CA ALA A 173 51.46 40.41 24.70
C ALA A 173 52.77 40.55 23.88
N PHE A 174 52.79 41.39 22.84
CA PHE A 174 53.90 41.56 21.89
C PHE A 174 54.41 40.23 21.31
N ASP A 175 53.49 39.34 20.92
CA ASP A 175 53.74 37.99 20.39
C ASP A 175 54.57 37.05 21.30
N ASN A 176 54.75 37.41 22.58
CA ASN A 176 55.30 36.53 23.60
C ASN A 176 54.15 35.94 24.45
N PRO A 177 53.87 34.62 24.37
CA PRO A 177 52.82 33.99 25.17
C PRO A 177 53.01 34.16 26.68
N ALA A 178 54.24 34.34 27.18
CA ALA A 178 54.49 34.57 28.60
C ALA A 178 53.99 35.94 29.11
N ASN A 179 53.64 36.87 28.20
CA ASN A 179 53.03 38.16 28.56
C ASN A 179 51.49 38.08 28.67
N ILE A 180 50.87 36.98 28.22
CA ILE A 180 49.45 36.69 28.39
C ILE A 180 49.24 36.21 29.84
N VAL A 181 48.82 37.13 30.71
CA VAL A 181 48.53 36.87 32.14
C VAL A 181 47.03 36.72 32.42
N TRP A 182 46.21 36.92 31.41
CA TRP A 182 44.75 36.81 31.41
C TRP A 182 44.27 35.45 30.92
N THR A 183 43.05 35.08 31.30
CA THR A 183 42.40 33.85 30.85
C THR A 183 41.14 34.15 30.05
N THR A 184 40.90 33.38 28.99
CA THR A 184 39.61 33.32 28.31
C THR A 184 38.71 32.30 28.99
N GLN A 185 37.40 32.57 29.06
CA GLN A 185 36.41 31.59 29.51
C GLN A 185 35.45 31.29 28.35
N ASP A 186 35.39 30.02 27.96
CA ASP A 186 34.55 29.56 26.84
C ASP A 186 33.08 29.30 27.25
N GLY A 187 32.72 29.45 28.52
CA GLY A 187 31.38 29.17 29.02
C GLY A 187 31.00 27.70 28.87
N ASN A 188 31.88 26.79 29.32
CA ASN A 188 31.76 25.35 29.13
C ASN A 188 31.63 24.97 27.63
N GLY A 189 32.42 25.63 26.78
CA GLY A 189 32.42 25.46 25.32
C GLY A 189 31.27 26.15 24.58
N SER A 190 30.47 27.00 25.24
CA SER A 190 29.43 27.80 24.57
C SER A 190 30.00 28.83 23.58
N LEU A 191 31.25 29.24 23.77
CA LEU A 191 32.02 30.11 22.88
C LEU A 191 33.29 29.43 22.37
N SER A 192 33.72 29.79 21.16
CA SER A 192 35.08 29.55 20.66
C SER A 192 35.77 30.88 20.40
N PHE A 193 36.95 31.14 20.98
CA PHE A 193 37.77 32.28 20.59
C PHE A 193 38.60 31.89 19.36
N VAL A 194 38.44 32.60 18.25
CA VAL A 194 38.90 32.13 16.93
C VAL A 194 39.83 33.13 16.25
N GLY A 195 40.69 32.62 15.37
CA GLY A 195 41.61 33.43 14.56
C GLY A 195 42.65 34.19 15.39
N SER A 196 42.85 35.46 15.04
CA SER A 196 43.85 36.37 15.61
C SER A 196 43.16 37.65 16.08
N SER A 197 43.75 38.38 17.04
CA SER A 197 43.22 39.69 17.43
C SER A 197 43.11 40.65 16.24
N ARG A 198 42.23 41.64 16.35
CA ARG A 198 42.02 42.70 15.34
C ARG A 198 42.50 44.05 15.84
N TRP A 199 42.86 44.93 14.91
CA TRP A 199 43.13 46.34 15.21
C TRP A 199 42.64 47.29 14.10
N GLY A 200 42.43 48.56 14.48
CA GLY A 200 42.04 49.64 13.57
C GLY A 200 42.46 51.00 14.12
N ILE A 201 42.71 51.98 13.25
CA ILE A 201 43.20 53.32 13.65
C ILE A 201 42.09 54.35 13.92
N LEU A 202 40.84 54.03 13.57
CA LEU A 202 39.69 54.94 13.69
C LEU A 202 38.73 54.44 14.79
N PRO A 203 38.65 55.10 15.96
CA PRO A 203 37.61 54.83 16.96
C PRO A 203 36.20 54.93 16.38
N GLY A 204 35.27 54.14 16.91
CA GLY A 204 33.89 54.06 16.45
C GLY A 204 33.68 53.21 15.20
N THR A 205 34.66 52.39 14.79
CA THR A 205 34.57 51.56 13.56
C THR A 205 34.98 50.11 13.81
N PHE A 206 34.42 49.18 13.03
CA PHE A 206 34.83 47.78 13.07
C PHE A 206 36.30 47.66 12.64
N PRO A 207 37.19 47.01 13.42
CA PRO A 207 38.62 46.94 13.13
C PRO A 207 38.89 46.04 11.91
N PRO A 208 39.32 46.59 10.76
CA PRO A 208 39.40 45.84 9.51
C PRO A 208 40.62 44.92 9.43
N THR A 209 41.66 45.20 10.22
CA THR A 209 42.96 44.50 10.13
C THR A 209 43.00 43.35 11.13
N VAL A 210 43.13 42.12 10.61
CA VAL A 210 43.48 40.93 11.40
C VAL A 210 44.99 40.93 11.63
N ASP A 211 45.40 40.76 12.89
CA ASP A 211 46.80 40.72 13.30
C ASP A 211 47.43 39.33 13.08
N GLN A 212 48.74 39.21 13.27
CA GLN A 212 49.49 37.95 13.13
C GLN A 212 49.69 37.20 14.46
N GLY A 213 49.35 37.83 15.59
CA GLY A 213 49.41 37.22 16.92
C GLY A 213 48.19 36.32 17.26
N PRO A 214 48.13 35.75 18.48
CA PRO A 214 47.01 34.92 18.92
C PRO A 214 45.70 35.72 19.06
N ALA A 215 44.55 35.04 19.12
CA ALA A 215 43.21 35.64 19.32
C ALA A 215 43.15 36.61 20.52
N ALA A 216 43.85 36.27 21.61
CA ALA A 216 43.88 37.02 22.86
C ALA A 216 45.17 37.83 23.07
N ARG A 217 45.68 38.53 22.02
CA ARG A 217 46.92 39.33 22.09
C ARG A 217 46.81 40.58 22.97
N TYR A 218 45.64 41.21 23.00
CA TYR A 218 45.40 42.50 23.66
C TYR A 218 44.41 42.37 24.82
N ALA A 219 44.78 42.88 26.00
CA ALA A 219 43.82 43.24 27.03
C ALA A 219 43.21 44.59 26.68
N ALA A 220 41.99 44.54 26.14
CA ALA A 220 41.26 45.70 25.69
C ALA A 220 39.76 45.58 26.04
N GLY A 221 38.97 44.88 25.23
CA GLY A 221 37.54 44.69 25.44
C GLY A 221 37.19 43.30 25.98
N THR A 222 36.15 43.23 26.82
CA THR A 222 35.61 41.99 27.40
C THR A 222 34.08 42.09 27.55
N PHE A 223 33.42 40.99 27.91
CA PHE A 223 31.99 40.96 28.19
C PHE A 223 31.62 39.87 29.20
N GLU A 224 30.55 40.11 29.96
CA GLU A 224 29.90 39.13 30.83
C GLU A 224 28.73 38.51 30.05
N PHE A 225 28.55 37.19 30.18
CA PHE A 225 27.47 36.47 29.53
C PHE A 225 26.93 35.32 30.39
N LEU A 226 25.66 34.99 30.16
CA LEU A 226 25.00 33.79 30.67
C LEU A 226 25.01 32.71 29.59
N THR A 227 25.27 31.47 29.98
CA THR A 227 25.05 30.32 29.10
C THR A 227 23.59 29.85 29.16
N THR A 228 23.03 29.49 28.01
CA THR A 228 21.82 28.65 28.00
C THR A 228 22.22 27.17 28.17
N PRO A 229 21.31 26.28 28.62
CA PRO A 229 21.58 24.84 28.65
C PRO A 229 21.99 24.35 27.25
N PRO A 230 23.03 23.49 27.12
CA PRO A 230 23.49 23.01 25.83
C PRO A 230 22.35 22.42 24.98
N LEU A 231 22.00 23.10 23.89
CA LEU A 231 20.99 22.59 22.98
C LEU A 231 21.56 21.42 22.19
N ALA A 232 21.02 20.23 22.44
CA ALA A 232 21.27 19.04 21.64
C ALA A 232 20.25 18.92 20.50
N PRO A 233 20.59 18.24 19.38
CA PRO A 233 19.62 17.93 18.32
C PRO A 233 18.42 17.14 18.83
N GLY A 234 17.32 17.20 18.08
CA GLY A 234 16.14 16.38 18.35
C GLY A 234 16.34 14.89 18.06
N LEU A 235 15.31 14.12 18.35
CA LEU A 235 15.24 12.68 18.09
C LEU A 235 15.22 12.40 16.57
N PRO A 236 16.15 11.59 16.02
CA PRO A 236 16.05 11.12 14.64
C PRO A 236 14.88 10.14 14.48
N VAL A 237 14.07 10.30 13.43
CA VAL A 237 13.07 9.31 13.00
C VAL A 237 13.72 8.42 11.96
N VAL A 238 13.87 7.13 12.28
CA VAL A 238 14.66 6.16 11.51
C VAL A 238 13.76 5.08 10.93
N THR A 239 13.98 4.74 9.67
CA THR A 239 13.45 3.52 9.03
C THR A 239 14.61 2.57 8.72
N VAL A 240 14.33 1.26 8.72
CA VAL A 240 15.31 0.24 8.37
C VAL A 240 14.75 -0.75 7.36
N ARG A 241 15.61 -1.24 6.47
CA ARG A 241 15.27 -2.25 5.45
C ARG A 241 16.35 -3.33 5.46
N ALA A 242 15.97 -4.55 5.86
CA ALA A 242 16.85 -5.71 5.80
C ALA A 242 17.06 -6.18 4.35
N GLY A 243 18.19 -6.85 4.11
CA GLY A 243 18.51 -7.56 2.87
C GLY A 243 19.51 -8.68 3.12
N ASP A 244 20.01 -9.29 2.04
CA ASP A 244 20.98 -10.39 2.13
C ASP A 244 22.32 -9.91 2.70
N GLY A 245 22.62 -10.33 3.93
CA GLY A 245 23.82 -9.93 4.66
C GLY A 245 23.93 -8.44 4.97
N GLN A 246 22.81 -7.69 4.95
CA GLN A 246 22.83 -6.23 5.09
C GLN A 246 21.57 -5.63 5.74
N VAL A 247 21.70 -4.41 6.28
CA VAL A 247 20.58 -3.53 6.67
C VAL A 247 20.85 -2.12 6.18
N ARG A 248 19.92 -1.54 5.42
CA ARG A 248 19.91 -0.10 5.12
C ARG A 248 19.12 0.63 6.20
N LEU A 249 19.66 1.76 6.66
CA LEU A 249 19.02 2.71 7.56
C LEU A 249 18.85 4.04 6.82
N GLU A 250 17.69 4.67 6.97
CA GLU A 250 17.36 5.99 6.39
C GLU A 250 16.67 6.85 7.46
N TRP A 251 16.95 8.16 7.49
CA TRP A 251 16.30 9.09 8.40
C TRP A 251 16.13 10.48 7.80
N SER A 252 15.25 11.31 8.40
CA SER A 252 15.12 12.72 8.02
C SER A 252 16.22 13.58 8.67
N PRO A 253 16.70 14.65 8.01
CA PRO A 253 17.61 15.61 8.63
C PRO A 253 17.03 16.23 9.90
N VAL A 254 17.74 16.12 11.04
CA VAL A 254 17.34 16.74 12.30
C VAL A 254 17.76 18.21 12.29
N THR A 255 16.79 19.12 12.24
CA THR A 255 16.99 20.58 12.15
C THR A 255 16.58 21.34 13.42
N SER A 256 15.91 20.66 14.36
CA SER A 256 15.33 21.24 15.59
C SER A 256 15.53 20.27 16.77
N PRO A 257 15.77 20.73 18.02
CA PRO A 257 15.92 22.13 18.44
C PRO A 257 17.12 22.85 17.83
N VAL A 258 18.13 22.09 17.38
CA VAL A 258 19.29 22.59 16.63
C VAL A 258 19.64 21.63 15.48
N PRO A 259 20.25 22.11 14.39
CA PRO A 259 20.71 21.26 13.30
C PRO A 259 21.81 20.29 13.70
N ALA A 260 21.66 19.03 13.29
CA ALA A 260 22.72 18.04 13.34
C ALA A 260 23.74 18.25 12.20
N VAL A 261 25.02 18.02 12.49
CA VAL A 261 26.11 17.99 11.50
C VAL A 261 26.57 16.56 11.19
N THR A 262 26.43 15.65 12.15
CA THR A 262 26.71 14.22 12.01
C THR A 262 25.68 13.37 12.76
N TYR A 263 25.65 12.09 12.43
CA TYR A 263 24.80 11.06 13.03
C TYR A 263 25.64 9.85 13.41
N ARG A 264 25.51 9.38 14.65
CA ARG A 264 26.08 8.14 15.13
C ARG A 264 25.11 6.99 14.90
N ILE A 265 25.56 5.94 14.22
CA ILE A 265 24.81 4.71 14.00
C ILE A 265 25.26 3.71 15.07
N LEU A 266 24.33 3.26 15.90
CA LEU A 266 24.59 2.25 16.93
C LEU A 266 23.82 0.96 16.64
N ARG A 267 24.44 -0.19 16.88
CA ARG A 267 23.85 -1.53 16.69
C ARG A 267 23.96 -2.38 17.95
N ALA A 268 22.90 -3.11 18.26
CA ALA A 268 22.82 -4.16 19.26
C ALA A 268 22.38 -5.49 18.62
N GLY A 269 22.50 -6.59 19.38
CA GLY A 269 21.77 -7.83 19.06
C GLY A 269 20.29 -7.75 19.43
N ALA A 270 19.56 -8.83 19.15
CA ALA A 270 18.13 -9.00 19.45
C ALA A 270 17.73 -8.70 20.92
N ASP A 271 18.65 -8.91 21.88
CA ASP A 271 18.41 -8.65 23.30
C ASP A 271 18.43 -7.16 23.68
N GLN A 272 18.87 -6.29 22.76
CA GLN A 272 19.07 -4.85 22.95
C GLN A 272 19.96 -4.49 24.15
N ALA A 273 20.77 -5.43 24.66
CA ALA A 273 21.46 -5.28 25.93
C ALA A 273 22.62 -4.27 25.89
N SER A 274 23.28 -4.14 24.74
CA SER A 274 24.36 -3.18 24.50
C SER A 274 24.35 -2.70 23.06
N PHE A 275 24.38 -1.38 22.86
CA PHE A 275 24.47 -0.74 21.55
C PHE A 275 25.89 -0.25 21.31
N GLU A 276 26.57 -0.80 20.31
CA GLU A 276 27.93 -0.43 19.90
C GLU A 276 27.89 0.59 18.74
N LEU A 277 28.80 1.57 18.74
CA LEU A 277 28.95 2.53 17.66
C LEU A 277 29.57 1.86 16.41
N LEU A 278 28.83 1.84 15.30
CA LEU A 278 29.32 1.35 14.01
C LEU A 278 30.05 2.43 13.20
N ALA A 279 29.45 3.63 13.16
CA ALA A 279 29.94 4.74 12.35
C ALA A 279 29.41 6.08 12.86
N GLU A 280 30.10 7.16 12.50
CA GLU A 280 29.58 8.52 12.56
C GLU A 280 29.64 9.12 11.14
N VAL A 281 28.50 9.60 10.62
CA VAL A 281 28.35 10.03 9.22
C VAL A 281 27.64 11.38 9.10
N ALA A 282 27.92 12.14 8.04
CA ALA A 282 27.19 13.38 7.73
C ALA A 282 25.95 13.16 6.82
N ALA A 283 25.87 11.99 6.16
CA ALA A 283 24.71 11.60 5.35
C ALA A 283 23.49 11.24 6.24
N THR A 284 22.30 11.17 5.63
CA THR A 284 21.07 10.73 6.30
C THR A 284 20.67 9.30 5.94
N GLU A 285 21.65 8.49 5.52
CA GLU A 285 21.52 7.05 5.29
C GLU A 285 22.79 6.33 5.75
N TYR A 286 22.66 5.02 6.03
CA TYR A 286 23.78 4.12 6.28
C TYR A 286 23.45 2.71 5.79
N LEU A 287 24.45 1.99 5.28
CA LEU A 287 24.33 0.59 4.86
C LEU A 287 25.28 -0.27 5.71
N ASP A 288 24.71 -1.05 6.62
CA ASP A 288 25.43 -2.05 7.40
C ASP A 288 25.57 -3.33 6.56
N LEU A 289 26.78 -3.87 6.46
CA LEU A 289 27.17 -4.94 5.53
C LEU A 289 27.90 -6.08 6.24
N GLY A 290 27.85 -7.28 5.65
CA GLY A 290 28.56 -8.46 6.17
C GLY A 290 27.86 -9.11 7.37
N LEU A 291 26.55 -8.88 7.51
CA LEU A 291 25.74 -9.42 8.58
C LEU A 291 25.43 -10.91 8.38
N THR A 292 25.19 -11.62 9.46
CA THR A 292 24.73 -13.01 9.40
C THR A 292 23.21 -13.05 9.25
N ASN A 293 22.74 -13.69 8.19
CA ASN A 293 21.31 -13.84 7.94
C ASN A 293 20.61 -14.73 8.98
N GLY A 294 19.36 -14.42 9.29
CA GLY A 294 18.57 -15.07 10.33
C GLY A 294 18.91 -14.60 11.76
N VAL A 295 19.89 -13.69 11.92
CA VAL A 295 20.23 -13.05 13.19
C VAL A 295 19.61 -11.67 13.22
N GLU A 296 18.83 -11.36 14.26
CA GLU A 296 18.23 -10.04 14.42
C GLU A 296 19.24 -9.03 14.99
N PHE A 297 19.31 -7.86 14.35
CA PHE A 297 20.11 -6.72 14.78
C PHE A 297 19.20 -5.52 15.03
N CYS A 298 19.39 -4.84 16.15
CA CYS A 298 18.62 -3.67 16.53
C CYS A 298 19.47 -2.41 16.42
N TYR A 299 18.90 -1.35 15.85
CA TYR A 299 19.63 -0.13 15.52
C TYR A 299 19.06 1.09 16.24
N ARG A 300 19.95 2.06 16.51
CA ARG A 300 19.60 3.42 16.92
C ARG A 300 20.45 4.41 16.14
N VAL A 301 19.88 5.58 15.83
CA VAL A 301 20.63 6.71 15.27
C VAL A 301 20.60 7.86 16.26
N GLN A 302 21.75 8.48 16.53
CA GLN A 302 21.87 9.63 17.42
C GLN A 302 22.44 10.83 16.66
N ALA A 303 21.68 11.92 16.60
CA ALA A 303 22.13 13.17 15.99
C ALA A 303 23.14 13.92 16.87
N VAL A 304 24.13 14.57 16.24
CA VAL A 304 25.18 15.35 16.91
C VAL A 304 25.26 16.75 16.29
N ALA A 305 25.22 17.79 17.12
CA ALA A 305 25.30 19.19 16.69
C ALA A 305 26.75 19.66 16.46
N ALA A 306 26.91 20.82 15.81
CA ALA A 306 28.21 21.44 15.54
C ALA A 306 29.07 21.69 16.79
N ASN A 307 28.43 21.84 17.96
CA ASN A 307 29.07 22.01 19.27
C ASN A 307 29.42 20.67 19.97
N GLY A 308 29.23 19.53 19.30
CA GLY A 308 29.46 18.19 19.84
C GLY A 308 28.34 17.65 20.73
N ALA A 309 27.30 18.45 21.07
CA ALA A 309 26.17 17.98 21.85
C ALA A 309 25.40 16.90 21.08
N SER A 310 25.16 15.77 21.75
CA SER A 310 24.48 14.61 21.16
C SER A 310 23.03 14.57 21.65
N GLY A 311 22.08 14.45 20.72
CA GLY A 311 20.65 14.34 21.02
C GLY A 311 20.26 13.02 21.69
N PRO A 312 18.98 12.82 22.03
CA PRO A 312 18.50 11.49 22.35
C PRO A 312 18.70 10.57 21.13
N PRO A 313 19.15 9.31 21.32
CA PRO A 313 19.13 8.33 20.23
C PRO A 313 17.67 8.00 19.88
N SER A 314 17.43 7.67 18.61
CA SER A 314 16.13 7.16 18.14
C SER A 314 15.63 5.99 18.99
N ASP A 315 14.34 5.69 18.88
CA ASP A 315 13.82 4.39 19.31
C ASP A 315 14.63 3.24 18.67
N ALA A 316 14.74 2.13 19.40
CA ALA A 316 15.39 0.93 18.87
C ALA A 316 14.50 0.29 17.82
N ILE A 317 15.00 0.17 16.60
CA ILE A 317 14.31 -0.47 15.48
C ILE A 317 15.11 -1.70 15.03
N CYS A 318 14.47 -2.86 15.00
CA CYS A 318 15.12 -4.13 14.73
C CYS A 318 14.87 -4.63 13.31
N ALA A 319 15.89 -5.26 12.75
CA ALA A 319 15.89 -5.82 11.41
C ALA A 319 16.66 -7.15 11.46
N THR A 320 16.08 -8.18 10.85
CA THR A 320 16.75 -9.47 10.65
C THR A 320 17.16 -9.56 9.19
N PRO A 321 18.45 -9.34 8.83
CA PRO A 321 19.00 -9.75 7.55
C PRO A 321 18.55 -11.16 7.20
N TYR A 322 18.12 -11.36 5.98
CA TYR A 322 17.61 -12.64 5.52
C TYR A 322 18.34 -13.05 4.25
N THR A 323 18.77 -14.31 4.20
CA THR A 323 19.03 -14.96 2.93
C THR A 323 17.70 -14.99 2.22
N LEU A 324 17.52 -14.16 1.18
CA LEU A 324 16.46 -14.43 0.23
C LEU A 324 16.76 -15.80 -0.38
N PRO A 325 15.86 -16.80 -0.28
CA PRO A 325 16.09 -18.09 -0.90
C PRO A 325 16.01 -17.91 -2.42
N GLY A 326 17.15 -17.62 -3.06
CA GLY A 326 17.27 -17.49 -4.51
C GLY A 326 16.28 -16.52 -5.15
N ASN A 327 16.25 -15.25 -4.75
CA ASN A 327 15.33 -14.24 -5.35
C ASN A 327 15.66 -13.83 -6.79
N HIS A 328 16.52 -14.56 -7.50
CA HIS A 328 16.63 -14.50 -8.95
C HIS A 328 15.45 -15.27 -9.55
N ARG A 329 14.40 -14.54 -9.92
CA ARG A 329 13.20 -15.08 -10.55
C ARG A 329 13.27 -14.89 -12.05
N ILE A 330 12.74 -15.84 -12.81
CA ILE A 330 12.70 -15.76 -14.27
C ILE A 330 11.24 -15.55 -14.67
N ALA A 331 10.96 -14.45 -15.38
CA ALA A 331 9.61 -14.01 -15.74
C ALA A 331 8.76 -15.13 -16.37
N TYR A 332 9.37 -15.95 -17.22
CA TYR A 332 8.90 -17.30 -17.47
C TYR A 332 10.04 -18.24 -17.83
N PHE A 333 9.90 -19.51 -17.45
CA PHE A 333 10.91 -20.55 -17.68
C PHE A 333 10.38 -21.64 -18.60
N VAL A 334 11.11 -21.91 -19.69
CA VAL A 334 10.80 -22.98 -20.64
C VAL A 334 11.73 -24.17 -20.38
N PRO A 335 11.20 -25.39 -20.16
CA PRO A 335 12.02 -26.61 -20.17
C PRO A 335 12.70 -26.82 -21.53
N PRO A 336 13.79 -27.61 -21.61
CA PRO A 336 14.40 -27.99 -22.89
C PRO A 336 13.35 -28.60 -23.85
N ALA A 337 13.11 -27.92 -24.98
CA ALA A 337 12.09 -28.26 -25.96
C ALA A 337 12.58 -27.92 -27.37
N GLN A 338 11.97 -28.52 -28.40
CA GLN A 338 12.21 -28.16 -29.80
C GLN A 338 11.26 -27.03 -30.22
N GLY A 339 11.79 -26.02 -30.91
CA GLY A 339 11.01 -24.95 -31.50
C GLY A 339 10.23 -25.43 -32.73
N ASN A 340 9.03 -24.87 -32.93
CA ASN A 340 8.12 -25.26 -34.00
C ASN A 340 7.94 -24.16 -35.07
N GLN A 341 8.29 -22.91 -34.78
CA GLN A 341 8.08 -21.79 -35.69
C GLN A 341 9.38 -21.02 -36.01
N ALA A 342 9.60 -20.76 -37.30
CA ALA A 342 10.62 -19.83 -37.77
C ALA A 342 9.96 -18.46 -38.03
N PHE A 343 10.40 -17.41 -37.33
CA PHE A 343 9.88 -16.05 -37.50
C PHE A 343 10.96 -15.01 -37.13
N GLY A 344 11.39 -14.21 -38.12
CA GLY A 344 12.53 -13.31 -37.93
C GLY A 344 12.21 -11.96 -37.28
N GLY A 345 10.94 -11.57 -37.20
CA GLY A 345 10.50 -10.30 -36.64
C GLY A 345 10.41 -10.29 -35.11
N SER A 346 9.98 -9.15 -34.55
CA SER A 346 9.85 -8.93 -33.11
C SER A 346 8.67 -9.70 -32.52
N LEU A 347 8.86 -10.35 -31.37
CA LEU A 347 7.82 -11.10 -30.64
C LEU A 347 7.78 -10.68 -29.17
N GLY A 348 6.60 -10.31 -28.64
CA GLY A 348 6.47 -9.67 -27.34
C GLY A 348 5.50 -10.35 -26.36
N LEU A 349 5.86 -10.30 -25.07
CA LEU A 349 5.00 -10.60 -23.92
C LEU A 349 4.88 -9.35 -23.04
N ASP A 350 3.64 -8.94 -22.75
CA ASP A 350 3.33 -7.76 -21.94
C ASP A 350 3.34 -8.05 -20.44
N PHE A 351 3.92 -7.15 -19.66
CA PHE A 351 3.92 -7.19 -18.20
C PHE A 351 3.77 -5.80 -17.60
N ASP A 352 3.10 -5.72 -16.45
CA ASP A 352 3.09 -4.54 -15.60
C ASP A 352 3.91 -4.81 -14.34
N VAL A 353 4.59 -3.79 -13.83
CA VAL A 353 5.30 -3.81 -12.55
C VAL A 353 4.36 -3.30 -11.46
N GLU A 354 3.99 -4.17 -10.53
CA GLU A 354 3.10 -3.87 -9.40
C GLU A 354 3.88 -3.43 -8.16
N ASN A 355 5.08 -4.01 -7.97
CA ASN A 355 6.05 -3.64 -6.93
C ASN A 355 7.45 -3.54 -7.57
N PRO A 356 8.36 -2.67 -7.09
CA PRO A 356 9.62 -2.44 -7.78
C PRO A 356 10.47 -3.71 -7.96
N ILE A 357 11.14 -3.82 -9.09
CA ILE A 357 12.05 -4.93 -9.39
C ILE A 357 13.38 -4.43 -9.96
N ILE A 358 14.41 -5.27 -9.91
CA ILE A 358 15.67 -5.07 -10.65
C ILE A 358 15.84 -6.21 -11.64
N VAL A 359 15.76 -5.92 -12.93
CA VAL A 359 16.12 -6.86 -14.00
C VAL A 359 17.63 -6.94 -14.08
N VAL A 360 18.17 -8.16 -14.02
CA VAL A 360 19.61 -8.44 -14.01
C VAL A 360 20.10 -9.09 -15.31
N ARG A 361 19.25 -9.91 -15.95
CA ARG A 361 19.56 -10.61 -17.19
C ARG A 361 18.36 -10.61 -18.13
N LEU A 362 18.61 -10.53 -19.43
CA LEU A 362 17.62 -10.85 -20.45
C LEU A 362 17.94 -12.23 -21.05
N GLY A 363 16.96 -12.89 -21.64
CA GLY A 363 17.13 -14.21 -22.21
C GLY A 363 16.24 -14.54 -23.40
N VAL A 364 16.70 -15.49 -24.20
CA VAL A 364 16.05 -16.00 -25.42
C VAL A 364 15.89 -17.52 -25.35
N PHE A 365 14.96 -18.07 -26.13
CA PHE A 365 14.78 -19.52 -26.25
C PHE A 365 15.89 -20.15 -27.11
N ASP A 366 16.36 -21.35 -26.73
CA ASP A 366 17.39 -22.15 -27.41
C ASP A 366 16.73 -23.44 -27.95
N ASP A 367 16.63 -23.54 -29.27
CA ASP A 367 15.91 -24.60 -29.98
C ASP A 367 16.55 -25.97 -29.74
N GLY A 368 15.98 -26.71 -28.78
CA GLY A 368 16.52 -27.98 -28.29
C GLY A 368 17.64 -27.85 -27.27
N ALA A 369 17.82 -26.68 -26.63
CA ALA A 369 18.81 -26.42 -25.59
C ALA A 369 20.26 -26.84 -25.96
N ASN A 370 20.61 -26.72 -27.24
CA ASN A 370 21.87 -27.21 -27.83
C ASN A 370 22.79 -26.08 -28.34
N GLY A 371 22.51 -24.84 -27.96
CA GLY A 371 23.31 -23.65 -28.22
C GLY A 371 22.88 -22.94 -29.49
N LEU A 372 22.63 -21.64 -29.38
CA LEU A 372 22.10 -20.83 -30.48
C LEU A 372 22.88 -21.03 -31.78
N LYS A 373 22.18 -21.34 -32.88
CA LYS A 373 22.71 -21.51 -34.24
C LYS A 373 22.77 -20.20 -35.00
N ARG A 374 22.02 -19.19 -34.55
CA ARG A 374 21.88 -17.87 -35.15
C ARG A 374 22.04 -16.78 -34.09
N ALA A 375 22.24 -15.54 -34.53
CA ALA A 375 22.19 -14.40 -33.63
C ALA A 375 20.73 -14.05 -33.31
N LEU A 376 20.45 -13.76 -32.04
CA LEU A 376 19.15 -13.33 -31.52
C LEU A 376 19.36 -12.10 -30.64
N SER A 377 18.31 -11.32 -30.41
CA SER A 377 18.32 -10.24 -29.41
C SER A 377 17.15 -10.39 -28.44
N ALA A 378 17.29 -9.79 -27.26
CA ALA A 378 16.18 -9.62 -26.31
C ALA A 378 16.15 -8.17 -25.81
N ARG A 379 14.95 -7.60 -25.69
CA ARG A 379 14.73 -6.19 -25.30
C ARG A 379 13.60 -6.06 -24.31
N ILE A 380 13.67 -5.07 -23.43
CA ILE A 380 12.50 -4.56 -22.72
C ILE A 380 12.14 -3.21 -23.33
N PHE A 381 10.90 -3.09 -23.80
CA PHE A 381 10.30 -1.83 -24.23
C PHE A 381 9.43 -1.24 -23.12
N ASN A 382 9.40 0.08 -23.01
CA ASN A 382 8.31 0.80 -22.34
C ASN A 382 7.09 0.80 -23.28
N ARG A 383 5.94 0.29 -22.82
CA ARG A 383 4.73 0.14 -23.65
C ARG A 383 4.05 1.47 -23.97
N GLU A 384 4.26 2.51 -23.17
CA GLU A 384 3.70 3.84 -23.39
C GLU A 384 4.55 4.66 -24.38
N THR A 385 5.88 4.72 -24.17
CA THR A 385 6.78 5.51 -25.05
C THR A 385 7.28 4.75 -26.28
N GLN A 386 7.16 3.42 -26.30
CA GLN A 386 7.72 2.50 -27.30
C GLN A 386 9.26 2.53 -27.39
N GLU A 387 9.93 3.08 -26.37
CA GLU A 387 11.39 3.13 -26.28
C GLU A 387 11.96 1.86 -25.64
N VAL A 388 13.16 1.46 -26.09
CA VAL A 388 13.93 0.37 -25.49
C VAL A 388 14.57 0.87 -24.19
N VAL A 389 14.31 0.18 -23.07
CA VAL A 389 14.90 0.48 -21.75
C VAL A 389 16.00 -0.50 -21.34
N ALA A 390 16.09 -1.66 -22.00
CA ALA A 390 17.23 -2.58 -21.92
C ALA A 390 17.29 -3.45 -23.19
N GLU A 391 18.50 -3.83 -23.61
CA GLU A 391 18.76 -4.69 -24.76
C GLU A 391 19.99 -5.57 -24.49
N VAL A 392 19.97 -6.81 -24.98
CA VAL A 392 21.17 -7.66 -25.13
C VAL A 392 21.16 -8.36 -26.49
N PHE A 393 22.36 -8.59 -27.02
CA PHE A 393 22.59 -9.37 -28.24
C PHE A 393 23.29 -10.70 -27.91
N PHE A 394 22.83 -11.77 -28.54
CA PHE A 394 23.41 -13.11 -28.45
C PHE A 394 24.05 -13.51 -29.77
N SER A 395 25.31 -13.91 -29.73
CA SER A 395 25.99 -14.60 -30.84
C SER A 395 25.67 -16.10 -30.82
N PRO A 396 25.87 -16.84 -31.92
CA PRO A 396 25.76 -18.30 -31.92
C PRO A 396 26.62 -18.95 -30.81
N GLY A 397 25.99 -19.80 -30.00
CA GLY A 397 26.60 -20.46 -28.84
C GLY A 397 26.82 -19.60 -27.58
N GLU A 398 26.46 -18.32 -27.60
CA GLU A 398 26.62 -17.38 -26.48
C GLU A 398 25.50 -17.53 -25.43
N GLY A 399 25.74 -17.06 -24.20
CA GLY A 399 24.77 -17.01 -23.11
C GLY A 399 24.77 -18.25 -22.20
N LEU A 400 24.45 -18.03 -20.92
CA LEU A 400 24.29 -19.09 -19.93
C LEU A 400 23.01 -19.88 -20.21
N LEU A 401 23.12 -21.20 -20.39
CA LEU A 401 21.95 -22.06 -20.55
C LEU A 401 21.32 -22.37 -19.19
N LEU A 402 20.04 -22.02 -19.03
CA LEU A 402 19.20 -22.40 -17.90
C LEU A 402 17.89 -22.98 -18.46
N GLY A 403 17.73 -24.30 -18.36
CA GLY A 403 16.61 -25.00 -19.02
C GLY A 403 16.73 -24.95 -20.54
N GLY A 404 15.65 -24.55 -21.21
CA GLY A 404 15.60 -24.25 -22.64
C GLY A 404 15.89 -22.79 -22.99
N MET A 405 16.40 -21.98 -22.05
CA MET A 405 16.62 -20.55 -22.24
C MET A 405 18.11 -20.17 -22.10
N ARG A 406 18.57 -19.21 -22.90
CA ARG A 406 19.90 -18.59 -22.82
C ARG A 406 19.80 -17.21 -22.20
N PHE A 407 20.66 -16.93 -21.21
CA PHE A 407 20.70 -15.65 -20.51
C PHE A 407 22.01 -14.91 -20.71
N LYS A 408 21.94 -13.57 -20.71
CA LYS A 408 23.09 -12.67 -20.72
C LYS A 408 22.84 -11.52 -19.74
N ASP A 409 23.90 -11.15 -19.01
CA ASP A 409 23.86 -10.06 -18.04
C ASP A 409 23.64 -8.71 -18.74
N LEU A 410 22.87 -7.84 -18.11
CA LEU A 410 22.82 -6.42 -18.49
C LEU A 410 24.10 -5.72 -18.01
N GLU A 411 24.65 -4.82 -18.83
CA GLU A 411 25.82 -4.01 -18.45
C GLU A 411 25.58 -3.15 -17.20
N SER A 412 24.31 -2.84 -16.93
CA SER A 412 23.85 -2.25 -15.68
C SER A 412 22.46 -2.81 -15.35
N PRO A 413 22.22 -3.33 -14.13
CA PRO A 413 20.90 -3.84 -13.75
C PRO A 413 19.81 -2.77 -13.88
N LEU A 414 18.73 -3.09 -14.58
CA LEU A 414 17.63 -2.17 -14.85
C LEU A 414 16.63 -2.21 -13.70
N ARG A 415 16.57 -1.13 -12.90
CA ARG A 415 15.51 -0.95 -11.90
C ARG A 415 14.23 -0.46 -12.57
N LEU A 416 13.12 -1.15 -12.32
CA LEU A 416 11.78 -0.78 -12.77
C LEU A 416 10.90 -0.49 -11.54
N GLU A 417 10.27 0.68 -11.51
CA GLU A 417 9.41 1.10 -10.40
C GLU A 417 7.97 0.59 -10.55
N ALA A 418 7.25 0.54 -9.43
CA ALA A 418 5.82 0.24 -9.41
C ALA A 418 5.04 1.22 -10.31
N GLY A 419 4.25 0.67 -11.23
CA GLY A 419 3.54 1.43 -12.26
C GLY A 419 4.12 1.30 -13.67
N PHE A 420 5.37 0.86 -13.83
CA PHE A 420 5.98 0.63 -15.14
C PHE A 420 5.18 -0.40 -15.95
N GLN A 421 5.03 -0.15 -17.25
CA GLN A 421 4.34 -1.02 -18.20
C GLN A 421 5.31 -1.42 -19.30
N GLY A 422 5.65 -2.71 -19.34
CA GLY A 422 6.70 -3.25 -20.20
C GLY A 422 6.20 -4.26 -21.21
N THR A 423 7.01 -4.45 -22.25
CA THR A 423 6.94 -5.61 -23.14
C THR A 423 8.34 -6.22 -23.20
N ILE A 424 8.50 -7.48 -22.79
CA ILE A 424 9.72 -8.25 -23.06
C ILE A 424 9.62 -8.79 -24.48
N GLU A 425 10.63 -8.53 -25.29
CA GLU A 425 10.67 -8.76 -26.73
C GLU A 425 11.90 -9.59 -27.11
N ALA A 426 11.78 -10.43 -28.14
CA ALA A 426 12.93 -11.07 -28.80
C ALA A 426 12.68 -11.33 -30.30
N ASP A 427 13.74 -11.22 -31.09
CA ASP A 427 13.74 -11.29 -32.55
C ASP A 427 14.89 -12.16 -33.14
N GLY A 428 14.83 -12.41 -34.45
CA GLY A 428 15.90 -13.08 -35.21
C GLY A 428 15.73 -14.58 -35.45
N TYR A 429 14.66 -15.21 -34.93
CA TYR A 429 14.40 -16.65 -35.11
C TYR A 429 14.22 -17.05 -36.58
N GLY A 430 14.56 -18.29 -36.91
CA GLY A 430 14.63 -18.78 -38.29
C GLY A 430 14.54 -20.29 -38.41
N LEU A 431 14.82 -20.84 -39.60
CA LEU A 431 14.67 -22.27 -39.85
C LEU A 431 15.64 -23.16 -39.05
N GLU A 432 16.79 -22.60 -38.66
CA GLU A 432 17.88 -23.24 -37.92
C GLU A 432 17.83 -22.98 -36.40
N GLU A 433 16.98 -22.06 -35.96
CA GLU A 433 16.81 -21.62 -34.56
C GLU A 433 15.36 -21.16 -34.40
N ARG A 434 14.46 -22.06 -34.01
CA ARG A 434 13.01 -21.79 -33.99
C ARG A 434 12.55 -21.41 -32.60
N LEU A 435 11.56 -20.50 -32.53
CA LEU A 435 10.84 -20.27 -31.29
C LEU A 435 9.83 -21.39 -31.03
N LEU A 436 9.36 -21.48 -29.79
CA LEU A 436 8.26 -22.34 -29.39
C LEU A 436 6.96 -21.49 -29.32
N ASN A 437 6.01 -21.79 -30.20
CA ASN A 437 4.69 -21.16 -30.28
C ASN A 437 3.62 -22.19 -29.88
N SER A 438 2.66 -21.82 -29.01
CA SER A 438 1.55 -22.69 -28.62
C SER A 438 0.43 -22.82 -29.67
N ASP A 439 0.53 -22.08 -30.78
CA ASP A 439 -0.49 -21.93 -31.84
C ASP A 439 -1.89 -21.54 -31.33
N GLY A 440 -1.95 -20.92 -30.15
CA GLY A 440 -3.18 -20.51 -29.48
C GLY A 440 -3.79 -21.57 -28.56
N ASP A 441 -3.28 -22.81 -28.55
CA ASP A 441 -3.70 -23.83 -27.59
C ASP A 441 -3.05 -23.58 -26.22
N THR A 442 -3.86 -23.30 -25.21
CA THR A 442 -3.38 -23.09 -23.84
C THR A 442 -2.83 -24.38 -23.20
N ASN A 443 -3.21 -25.56 -23.70
CA ASN A 443 -2.67 -26.85 -23.23
C ASN A 443 -1.28 -27.15 -23.80
N ALA A 444 -0.87 -26.46 -24.86
CA ALA A 444 0.48 -26.56 -25.45
C ALA A 444 1.50 -25.65 -24.75
N ILE A 445 1.07 -24.78 -23.82
CA ILE A 445 1.95 -23.94 -23.02
C ILE A 445 2.61 -24.79 -21.93
N ILE A 446 3.88 -25.13 -22.14
CA ILE A 446 4.70 -25.94 -21.20
C ILE A 446 5.60 -25.10 -20.28
N TRP A 447 5.45 -23.77 -20.30
CA TRP A 447 6.20 -22.83 -19.49
C TRP A 447 5.31 -22.15 -18.46
N ALA A 448 5.84 -21.94 -17.25
CA ALA A 448 5.16 -21.23 -16.18
C ALA A 448 5.65 -19.77 -16.14
N LEU A 449 4.71 -18.84 -15.93
CA LEU A 449 5.00 -17.45 -15.61
C LEU A 449 5.31 -17.33 -14.10
N ASP A 450 6.37 -16.63 -13.72
CA ASP A 450 6.65 -16.25 -12.33
C ASP A 450 6.33 -14.76 -12.15
N ASP A 451 5.25 -14.49 -11.41
CA ASP A 451 4.73 -13.15 -11.13
C ASP A 451 5.50 -12.41 -10.01
N GLY A 452 6.55 -13.02 -9.45
CA GLY A 452 7.35 -12.39 -8.42
C GLY A 452 6.61 -12.28 -7.10
N ASN A 453 5.71 -13.24 -6.81
CA ASN A 453 4.79 -13.20 -5.67
C ASN A 453 3.82 -12.00 -5.75
N GLY A 454 3.38 -11.65 -6.97
CA GLY A 454 2.55 -10.49 -7.27
C GLY A 454 3.32 -9.15 -7.40
N SER A 455 4.61 -9.20 -7.72
CA SER A 455 5.42 -8.00 -8.03
C SER A 455 5.37 -7.62 -9.51
N LEU A 456 5.09 -8.60 -10.36
CA LEU A 456 4.74 -8.47 -11.77
C LEU A 456 3.29 -8.89 -11.99
N ARG A 457 2.70 -8.40 -13.08
CA ARG A 457 1.44 -8.91 -13.63
C ARG A 457 1.56 -9.03 -15.14
N PHE A 458 1.54 -10.24 -15.66
CA PHE A 458 1.48 -10.46 -17.11
C PHE A 458 0.07 -10.14 -17.63
N VAL A 459 -0.03 -9.38 -18.73
CA VAL A 459 -1.30 -8.79 -19.18
C VAL A 459 -1.49 -8.89 -20.69
N GLY A 460 -2.72 -8.70 -21.16
CA GLY A 460 -3.05 -8.64 -22.58
C GLY A 460 -2.93 -9.98 -23.32
N SER A 461 -2.56 -9.91 -24.59
CA SER A 461 -2.25 -11.04 -25.47
C SER A 461 -0.81 -10.89 -25.98
N SER A 462 -0.19 -11.97 -26.47
CA SER A 462 1.12 -11.87 -27.12
C SER A 462 1.11 -10.85 -28.27
N ARG A 463 2.27 -10.28 -28.57
CA ARG A 463 2.47 -9.30 -29.64
C ARG A 463 3.44 -9.78 -30.70
N PHE A 464 3.32 -9.26 -31.91
CA PHE A 464 4.35 -9.43 -32.94
C PHE A 464 4.49 -8.20 -33.85
N ASP A 465 5.61 -8.11 -34.56
CA ASP A 465 5.78 -7.29 -35.77
C ASP A 465 6.65 -8.07 -36.78
N PRO A 466 6.38 -8.02 -38.09
CA PRO A 466 7.25 -8.64 -39.10
C PRO A 466 8.68 -8.07 -39.14
N THR A 467 8.89 -6.88 -38.60
CA THR A 467 10.17 -6.19 -38.53
C THR A 467 10.95 -6.63 -37.28
N PRO A 468 12.23 -7.02 -37.38
CA PRO A 468 13.09 -7.24 -36.21
C PRO A 468 13.44 -5.91 -35.51
N GLY A 469 13.66 -5.97 -34.19
CA GLY A 469 14.16 -4.86 -33.38
C GLY A 469 13.21 -3.67 -33.15
N VAL A 470 11.90 -3.83 -33.39
CA VAL A 470 10.90 -2.77 -33.18
C VAL A 470 9.93 -3.14 -32.06
N PHE A 471 9.24 -2.14 -31.49
CA PHE A 471 8.14 -2.42 -30.57
C PHE A 471 7.06 -3.25 -31.30
N PRO A 472 6.67 -4.44 -30.79
CA PRO A 472 5.77 -5.34 -31.50
C PRO A 472 4.33 -4.78 -31.44
N SER A 473 3.94 -4.05 -32.48
CA SER A 473 2.74 -3.22 -32.45
C SER A 473 1.43 -4.00 -32.60
N ILE A 474 1.48 -5.20 -33.18
CA ILE A 474 0.30 -6.01 -33.51
C ILE A 474 -0.03 -6.95 -32.33
N LEU A 475 -1.23 -6.81 -31.76
CA LEU A 475 -1.77 -7.75 -30.79
C LEU A 475 -2.27 -9.02 -31.49
N ASP A 476 -1.75 -10.16 -31.07
CA ASP A 476 -2.31 -11.47 -31.43
C ASP A 476 -3.64 -11.71 -30.67
N GLN A 477 -4.52 -12.56 -31.20
CA GLN A 477 -5.79 -12.90 -30.54
C GLN A 477 -5.67 -14.12 -29.59
N GLY A 478 -4.47 -14.71 -29.47
CA GLY A 478 -4.17 -15.83 -28.59
C GLY A 478 -3.88 -15.43 -27.13
N PRO A 479 -3.44 -16.39 -26.29
CA PRO A 479 -3.09 -16.14 -24.89
C PRO A 479 -1.87 -15.21 -24.75
N ALA A 480 -1.73 -14.54 -23.59
CA ALA A 480 -0.62 -13.63 -23.28
C ALA A 480 0.76 -14.27 -23.52
N ALA A 481 0.89 -15.54 -23.16
CA ALA A 481 2.10 -16.34 -23.25
C ALA A 481 2.03 -17.36 -24.40
N ARG A 482 1.68 -16.92 -25.63
CA ARG A 482 1.66 -17.76 -26.83
C ARG A 482 3.07 -18.04 -27.37
N PHE A 483 3.93 -17.02 -27.38
CA PHE A 483 5.30 -17.11 -27.90
C PHE A 483 6.31 -17.24 -26.76
N ALA A 484 6.97 -18.39 -26.66
CA ALA A 484 8.18 -18.52 -25.86
C ALA A 484 9.38 -18.02 -26.68
N ALA A 485 9.57 -16.69 -26.64
CA ALA A 485 10.62 -15.97 -27.37
C ALA A 485 11.61 -15.27 -26.43
N GLY A 486 11.22 -14.17 -25.78
CA GLY A 486 12.08 -13.39 -24.88
C GLY A 486 11.62 -13.42 -23.42
N THR A 487 12.53 -13.71 -22.49
CA THR A 487 12.29 -13.72 -21.04
C THR A 487 13.32 -12.84 -20.32
N PHE A 488 13.17 -12.63 -19.02
CA PHE A 488 14.14 -11.91 -18.21
C PHE A 488 14.25 -12.49 -16.80
N GLU A 489 15.43 -12.34 -16.19
CA GLU A 489 15.65 -12.64 -14.79
C GLU A 489 15.70 -11.34 -13.98
N TYR A 490 14.99 -11.34 -12.85
CA TYR A 490 14.81 -10.17 -12.00
C TYR A 490 14.84 -10.52 -10.51
N VAL A 491 15.12 -9.51 -9.71
CA VAL A 491 15.08 -9.52 -8.26
C VAL A 491 13.87 -8.69 -7.80
N VAL A 492 13.03 -9.28 -6.95
CA VAL A 492 11.93 -8.59 -6.28
C VAL A 492 12.49 -7.73 -5.14
N LEU A 493 12.12 -6.44 -5.11
CA LEU A 493 12.45 -5.52 -4.03
C LEU A 493 11.36 -5.55 -2.92
N PRO A 494 11.61 -4.96 -1.74
CA PRO A 494 10.58 -4.87 -0.70
C PRO A 494 9.29 -4.24 -1.25
N PRO A 495 8.13 -4.90 -1.10
CA PRO A 495 6.90 -4.45 -1.74
C PRO A 495 6.39 -3.15 -1.12
N GLU A 496 5.94 -2.25 -2.00
CA GLU A 496 5.39 -0.95 -1.65
C GLU A 496 3.85 -0.96 -1.66
N ARG A 497 3.22 -1.99 -2.25
CA ARG A 497 1.76 -2.12 -2.39
C ARG A 497 1.26 -3.56 -2.17
N PRO A 498 0.04 -3.74 -1.63
CA PRO A 498 -0.62 -5.04 -1.58
C PRO A 498 -0.85 -5.64 -2.97
N GLY A 499 -0.98 -6.97 -3.02
CA GLY A 499 -1.37 -7.69 -4.23
C GLY A 499 -2.77 -7.28 -4.70
N THR A 500 -2.97 -7.24 -6.01
CA THR A 500 -4.24 -6.84 -6.62
C THR A 500 -5.32 -7.91 -6.39
N PRO A 501 -6.48 -7.58 -5.78
CA PRO A 501 -7.58 -8.52 -5.60
C PRO A 501 -8.15 -9.02 -6.93
N ILE A 502 -8.50 -10.31 -6.98
CA ILE A 502 -9.39 -10.85 -8.00
C ILE A 502 -10.79 -10.91 -7.40
N LEU A 503 -11.71 -10.13 -7.97
CA LEU A 503 -13.09 -9.99 -7.51
C LEU A 503 -13.99 -10.98 -8.25
N HIS A 504 -14.86 -11.63 -7.50
CA HIS A 504 -15.92 -12.50 -8.00
C HIS A 504 -17.28 -12.08 -7.42
N VAL A 505 -18.34 -12.42 -8.14
CA VAL A 505 -19.72 -12.34 -7.66
C VAL A 505 -20.26 -13.75 -7.45
N VAL A 506 -21.04 -13.95 -6.38
CA VAL A 506 -21.81 -15.17 -6.19
C VAL A 506 -22.92 -15.22 -7.23
N VAL A 507 -22.82 -16.17 -8.15
CA VAL A 507 -23.90 -16.52 -9.08
C VAL A 507 -24.70 -17.70 -8.52
N PRO A 508 -26.02 -17.74 -8.71
CA PRO A 508 -26.86 -16.78 -9.45
C PRO A 508 -27.22 -15.52 -8.64
N TYR A 509 -27.56 -14.43 -9.35
CA TYR A 509 -27.88 -13.11 -8.78
C TYR A 509 -28.96 -13.16 -7.69
N GLU A 510 -28.77 -12.47 -6.57
CA GLU A 510 -29.72 -12.47 -5.44
C GLU A 510 -30.88 -11.50 -5.64
N ASP A 511 -31.93 -11.69 -4.83
CA ASP A 511 -33.06 -10.77 -4.75
C ASP A 511 -32.70 -9.59 -3.83
N GLY A 512 -32.72 -8.37 -4.37
CA GLY A 512 -32.40 -7.16 -3.64
C GLY A 512 -30.96 -7.08 -3.11
N ALA A 513 -30.05 -7.93 -3.61
CA ALA A 513 -28.69 -8.05 -3.09
C ALA A 513 -27.66 -8.52 -4.13
N VAL A 514 -26.38 -8.25 -3.86
CA VAL A 514 -25.23 -8.80 -4.58
C VAL A 514 -24.17 -9.23 -3.57
N THR A 515 -23.87 -10.53 -3.50
CA THR A 515 -22.74 -11.03 -2.70
C THR A 515 -21.47 -11.11 -3.55
N LEU A 516 -20.43 -10.42 -3.09
CA LEU A 516 -19.10 -10.36 -3.65
C LEU A 516 -18.12 -11.17 -2.79
N TYR A 517 -17.12 -11.77 -3.41
CA TYR A 517 -16.01 -12.42 -2.71
C TYR A 517 -14.69 -12.29 -3.48
N TRP A 518 -13.59 -12.37 -2.74
CA TRP A 518 -12.23 -12.37 -3.26
C TRP A 518 -11.34 -13.25 -2.38
N SER A 519 -10.14 -13.58 -2.87
CA SER A 519 -9.15 -14.28 -2.05
C SER A 519 -8.46 -13.33 -1.07
N PRO A 520 -8.05 -13.79 0.13
CA PRO A 520 -7.19 -13.00 1.01
C PRO A 520 -5.86 -12.66 0.32
N ILE A 521 -5.39 -11.44 0.54
CA ILE A 521 -4.14 -10.91 -0.02
C ILE A 521 -3.10 -10.98 1.09
N THR A 522 -2.27 -12.02 1.02
CA THR A 522 -1.14 -12.24 1.92
C THR A 522 0.19 -11.83 1.30
N ASN A 523 0.21 -11.50 0.00
CA ASN A 523 1.40 -11.30 -0.82
C ASN A 523 1.14 -10.23 -1.90
N PRO A 524 2.18 -9.52 -2.37
CA PRO A 524 3.52 -9.50 -1.78
C PRO A 524 3.55 -8.72 -0.46
N LEU A 525 2.63 -7.78 -0.26
CA LEU A 525 2.35 -7.12 1.01
C LEU A 525 0.95 -7.54 1.52
N PRO A 526 0.79 -8.01 2.77
CA PRO A 526 -0.52 -8.39 3.31
C PRO A 526 -1.50 -7.22 3.41
N ALA A 527 -2.76 -7.46 3.05
CA ALA A 527 -3.84 -6.51 3.26
C ALA A 527 -4.41 -6.61 4.69
N VAL A 528 -4.68 -5.47 5.33
CA VAL A 528 -5.40 -5.39 6.61
C VAL A 528 -6.89 -5.12 6.41
N VAL A 529 -7.25 -4.38 5.35
CA VAL A 529 -8.63 -4.10 4.96
C VAL A 529 -8.79 -4.04 3.43
N TYR A 530 -10.03 -4.10 2.97
CA TYR A 530 -10.47 -4.01 1.59
C TYR A 530 -11.52 -2.93 1.44
N ARG A 531 -11.38 -2.10 0.41
CA ARG A 531 -12.37 -1.10 0.00
C ARG A 531 -13.20 -1.63 -1.16
N VAL A 532 -14.50 -1.69 -0.98
CA VAL A 532 -15.45 -2.18 -1.99
C VAL A 532 -16.17 -1.00 -2.62
N PHE A 533 -16.14 -0.90 -3.95
CA PHE A 533 -16.75 0.20 -4.68
C PHE A 533 -17.85 -0.30 -5.64
N ARG A 534 -18.86 0.55 -5.90
CA ARG A 534 -19.97 0.30 -6.83
C ARG A 534 -20.22 1.47 -7.78
N ALA A 535 -20.63 1.15 -9.01
CA ALA A 535 -21.18 2.08 -9.99
C ALA A 535 -22.41 1.47 -10.70
N THR A 536 -23.20 2.31 -11.37
CA THR A 536 -24.29 1.89 -12.29
C THR A 536 -23.86 1.91 -13.77
N ASP A 537 -22.63 2.34 -14.05
CA ASP A 537 -22.00 2.38 -15.36
C ASP A 537 -20.60 1.76 -15.25
N ALA A 538 -20.13 1.06 -16.29
CA ALA A 538 -18.82 0.42 -16.33
C ALA A 538 -17.66 1.44 -16.26
N ALA A 539 -17.86 2.65 -16.77
CA ALA A 539 -16.90 3.76 -16.70
C ALA A 539 -16.96 4.53 -15.36
N GLY A 540 -17.93 4.22 -14.48
CA GLY A 540 -18.15 4.94 -13.23
C GLY A 540 -19.07 6.17 -13.37
N PRO A 541 -19.05 7.10 -12.40
CA PRO A 541 -18.17 7.15 -11.24
C PRO A 541 -18.43 6.03 -10.23
N PHE A 542 -17.36 5.55 -9.60
CA PHE A 542 -17.43 4.53 -8.54
C PHE A 542 -17.51 5.18 -7.17
N SER A 543 -18.46 4.73 -6.35
CA SER A 543 -18.64 5.16 -4.97
C SER A 543 -18.19 4.06 -4.00
N LEU A 544 -17.46 4.43 -2.94
CA LEU A 544 -17.10 3.51 -1.85
C LEU A 544 -18.36 3.08 -1.10
N LEU A 545 -18.59 1.77 -0.97
CA LEU A 545 -19.67 1.20 -0.16
C LEU A 545 -19.21 0.89 1.26
N VAL A 546 -18.05 0.24 1.39
CA VAL A 546 -17.54 -0.24 2.68
C VAL A 546 -16.02 -0.37 2.66
N GLU A 547 -15.41 -0.26 3.84
CA GLU A 547 -14.07 -0.76 4.14
C GLU A 547 -14.20 -1.92 5.14
N THR A 548 -13.61 -3.08 4.84
CA THR A 548 -13.81 -4.32 5.60
C THR A 548 -12.55 -5.19 5.66
N ALA A 549 -12.29 -5.82 6.80
CA ALA A 549 -11.24 -6.84 6.93
C ALA A 549 -11.67 -8.24 6.43
N GLY A 550 -12.95 -8.43 6.11
CA GLY A 550 -13.46 -9.67 5.54
C GLY A 550 -13.20 -9.77 4.03
N THR A 551 -13.08 -11.00 3.50
CA THR A 551 -12.88 -11.26 2.06
C THR A 551 -14.18 -11.50 1.29
N THR A 552 -15.31 -11.07 1.88
CA THR A 552 -16.65 -11.19 1.33
C THR A 552 -17.45 -9.96 1.73
N TYR A 553 -18.29 -9.44 0.82
CA TYR A 553 -19.21 -8.36 1.11
C TYR A 553 -20.56 -8.63 0.45
N ARG A 554 -21.66 -8.40 1.17
CA ARG A 554 -23.02 -8.50 0.64
C ARG A 554 -23.61 -7.10 0.58
N ASP A 555 -23.72 -6.58 -0.64
CA ASP A 555 -24.43 -5.34 -0.93
C ASP A 555 -25.93 -5.64 -0.86
N THR A 556 -26.67 -4.98 0.03
CA THR A 556 -28.12 -5.19 0.22
C THR A 556 -28.91 -3.97 -0.24
N ASP A 557 -30.22 -4.13 -0.32
CA ASP A 557 -31.17 -3.05 -0.62
C ASP A 557 -30.93 -2.40 -2.00
N VAL A 558 -30.35 -3.19 -2.92
CA VAL A 558 -30.14 -2.80 -4.32
C VAL A 558 -31.38 -3.07 -5.16
N THR A 559 -31.69 -2.17 -6.08
CA THR A 559 -32.87 -2.29 -6.94
C THR A 559 -32.71 -3.44 -7.93
N ASN A 560 -33.63 -4.40 -7.90
CA ASN A 560 -33.69 -5.48 -8.89
C ASN A 560 -33.82 -4.95 -10.33
N GLY A 561 -33.25 -5.68 -11.30
CA GLY A 561 -33.20 -5.30 -12.71
C GLY A 561 -32.16 -4.22 -13.07
N VAL A 562 -31.61 -3.49 -12.09
CA VAL A 562 -30.55 -2.50 -12.32
C VAL A 562 -29.20 -3.21 -12.41
N THR A 563 -28.47 -3.03 -13.51
CA THR A 563 -27.12 -3.57 -13.64
C THR A 563 -26.12 -2.73 -12.85
N LEU A 564 -25.31 -3.39 -12.02
CA LEU A 564 -24.35 -2.79 -11.11
C LEU A 564 -22.94 -3.32 -11.40
N PHE A 565 -21.95 -2.44 -11.26
CA PHE A 565 -20.54 -2.70 -11.52
C PHE A 565 -19.73 -2.53 -10.24
N TYR A 566 -18.84 -3.48 -9.95
CA TYR A 566 -18.10 -3.55 -8.69
C TYR A 566 -16.60 -3.74 -8.93
N LYS A 567 -15.81 -3.15 -8.02
CA LYS A 567 -14.36 -3.32 -7.91
C LYS A 567 -13.91 -3.28 -6.46
N VAL A 568 -12.78 -3.89 -6.16
CA VAL A 568 -12.17 -3.94 -4.81
C VAL A 568 -10.72 -3.49 -4.87
N VAL A 569 -10.28 -2.76 -3.85
CA VAL A 569 -8.89 -2.37 -3.59
C VAL A 569 -8.47 -2.94 -2.25
N ALA A 570 -7.29 -3.56 -2.18
CA ALA A 570 -6.67 -4.00 -0.94
C ALA A 570 -5.83 -2.86 -0.32
N VAL A 571 -5.80 -2.78 1.00
CA VAL A 571 -5.04 -1.76 1.75
C VAL A 571 -4.17 -2.44 2.80
N ALA A 572 -2.87 -2.12 2.81
CA ALA A 572 -1.89 -2.63 3.80
C ALA A 572 -1.92 -1.83 5.12
N GLN A 573 -1.16 -2.31 6.10
CA GLN A 573 -1.11 -1.74 7.46
C GLN A 573 -0.70 -0.25 7.48
N GLU A 574 0.25 0.16 6.64
CA GLU A 574 0.70 1.56 6.53
C GLU A 574 -0.12 2.36 5.49
N GLY A 575 -1.31 1.86 5.13
CA GLY A 575 -2.27 2.54 4.26
C GLY A 575 -2.00 2.44 2.75
N GLN A 576 -1.01 1.67 2.30
CA GLN A 576 -0.72 1.53 0.88
C GLN A 576 -1.82 0.75 0.15
N GLU A 577 -2.24 1.24 -1.01
CA GLU A 577 -3.33 0.68 -1.81
C GLU A 577 -2.81 -0.18 -2.98
N SER A 578 -3.47 -1.32 -3.23
CA SER A 578 -3.27 -2.11 -4.44
C SER A 578 -3.78 -1.38 -5.68
N ARG A 579 -3.58 -1.95 -6.87
CA ARG A 579 -4.44 -1.59 -8.01
C ARG A 579 -5.87 -2.07 -7.78
N GLU A 580 -6.78 -1.53 -8.57
CA GLU A 580 -8.18 -1.96 -8.62
C GLU A 580 -8.28 -3.39 -9.16
N SER A 581 -9.22 -4.18 -8.60
CA SER A 581 -9.54 -5.51 -9.10
C SER A 581 -10.04 -5.50 -10.55
N ASN A 582 -10.19 -6.69 -11.14
CA ASN A 582 -11.05 -6.85 -12.31
C ASN A 582 -12.47 -6.29 -12.02
N LEU A 583 -13.08 -5.71 -13.05
CA LEU A 583 -14.43 -5.18 -12.97
C LEU A 583 -15.46 -6.32 -13.07
N VAL A 584 -16.36 -6.41 -12.10
CA VAL A 584 -17.44 -7.41 -12.09
C VAL A 584 -18.79 -6.72 -12.30
N ARG A 585 -19.65 -7.31 -13.14
CA ARG A 585 -21.06 -6.87 -13.32
C ARG A 585 -22.02 -7.82 -12.62
N SER A 586 -23.14 -7.30 -12.11
CA SER A 586 -24.22 -8.09 -11.52
C SER A 586 -25.56 -7.38 -11.70
N THR A 587 -26.63 -8.15 -11.94
CA THR A 587 -28.00 -7.61 -12.07
C THR A 587 -28.90 -8.38 -11.09
N PRO A 588 -29.10 -7.88 -9.85
CA PRO A 588 -29.94 -8.52 -8.84
C PRO A 588 -31.36 -8.71 -9.37
N ASN A 589 -32.00 -9.84 -9.06
CA ASN A 589 -33.32 -10.19 -9.57
C ASN A 589 -34.08 -11.11 -8.60
N PRO A 590 -35.41 -10.91 -8.44
CA PRO A 590 -36.22 -11.70 -7.53
C PRO A 590 -36.51 -13.10 -8.09
N ARG A 591 -36.62 -14.09 -7.21
CA ARG A 591 -37.05 -15.45 -7.60
C ARG A 591 -38.56 -15.47 -7.81
N LEU A 592 -39.00 -15.26 -9.04
CA LEU A 592 -40.41 -15.32 -9.41
C LEU A 592 -40.74 -16.63 -10.16
N PRO A 593 -41.94 -17.22 -9.96
CA PRO A 593 -42.48 -18.18 -10.91
C PRO A 593 -42.83 -17.46 -12.21
N GLY A 594 -42.73 -18.14 -13.34
CA GLY A 594 -42.91 -17.50 -14.64
C GLY A 594 -42.89 -18.44 -15.83
N VAL A 595 -43.17 -17.85 -16.98
CA VAL A 595 -42.96 -18.49 -18.28
C VAL A 595 -41.53 -18.20 -18.72
N ALA A 596 -40.81 -19.21 -19.21
CA ALA A 596 -39.41 -19.11 -19.61
C ALA A 596 -39.15 -18.03 -20.68
N TYR A 597 -40.05 -17.90 -21.65
CA TYR A 597 -40.17 -16.71 -22.48
C TYR A 597 -41.62 -16.49 -22.91
N VAL A 598 -42.00 -15.23 -23.07
CA VAL A 598 -43.34 -14.78 -23.42
C VAL A 598 -43.34 -14.17 -24.82
N VAL A 599 -44.28 -14.61 -25.64
CA VAL A 599 -44.62 -13.96 -26.91
C VAL A 599 -45.86 -13.10 -26.68
N THR A 600 -45.90 -11.90 -27.26
CA THR A 600 -47.05 -11.00 -27.11
C THR A 600 -48.36 -11.64 -27.61
N SER A 601 -49.43 -11.50 -26.83
CA SER A 601 -50.77 -11.98 -27.19
C SER A 601 -51.20 -11.49 -28.58
N GLY A 602 -51.70 -12.39 -29.43
CA GLY A 602 -52.18 -12.06 -30.77
C GLY A 602 -51.10 -11.81 -31.82
N LEU A 603 -49.82 -12.07 -31.52
CA LEU A 603 -48.75 -11.97 -32.51
C LEU A 603 -48.91 -13.06 -33.58
N LEU A 604 -48.82 -12.68 -34.85
CA LEU A 604 -48.81 -13.62 -35.97
C LEU A 604 -47.41 -14.21 -36.18
N GLY A 605 -47.34 -15.51 -36.45
CA GLY A 605 -46.11 -16.16 -36.89
C GLY A 605 -45.63 -15.63 -38.25
N ASN A 606 -44.32 -15.69 -38.47
CA ASN A 606 -43.65 -15.15 -39.67
C ASN A 606 -42.70 -16.17 -40.33
N GLY A 607 -42.63 -17.41 -39.83
CA GLY A 607 -41.82 -18.48 -40.39
C GLY A 607 -42.59 -19.80 -40.47
N THR A 608 -42.31 -20.61 -41.49
CA THR A 608 -42.93 -21.94 -41.67
C THR A 608 -41.85 -23.01 -41.72
N TYR A 609 -41.89 -23.94 -40.75
CA TYR A 609 -40.93 -25.05 -40.64
C TYR A 609 -41.48 -26.16 -39.73
N GLY A 610 -41.76 -27.33 -40.31
CA GLY A 610 -42.35 -28.46 -39.56
C GLY A 610 -41.36 -29.25 -38.70
N GLY A 611 -40.05 -28.97 -38.81
CA GLY A 611 -39.01 -29.61 -38.00
C GLY A 611 -38.99 -29.12 -36.55
N SER A 612 -38.07 -29.70 -35.76
CA SER A 612 -37.79 -29.25 -34.40
C SER A 612 -37.10 -27.89 -34.43
N LEU A 613 -37.67 -26.93 -33.70
CA LEU A 613 -37.10 -25.63 -33.39
C LEU A 613 -36.89 -25.54 -31.87
N GLY A 614 -35.77 -24.99 -31.41
CA GLY A 614 -35.52 -24.92 -29.97
C GLY A 614 -34.67 -23.75 -29.50
N MET A 615 -34.76 -23.49 -28.19
CA MET A 615 -34.01 -22.45 -27.48
C MET A 615 -33.24 -23.07 -26.31
N ASP A 616 -31.97 -22.71 -26.22
CA ASP A 616 -31.03 -23.16 -25.19
C ASP A 616 -31.15 -22.33 -23.92
N PHE A 617 -31.16 -23.01 -22.76
CA PHE A 617 -31.14 -22.34 -21.46
C PHE A 617 -30.27 -23.10 -20.45
N ASP A 618 -29.69 -22.36 -19.51
CA ASP A 618 -29.04 -22.90 -18.33
C ASP A 618 -29.85 -22.53 -17.08
N VAL A 619 -30.01 -23.50 -16.18
CA VAL A 619 -30.74 -23.34 -14.91
C VAL A 619 -29.76 -22.81 -13.89
N ALA A 620 -29.93 -21.55 -13.54
CA ALA A 620 -29.06 -20.89 -12.57
C ALA A 620 -29.41 -21.39 -11.16
N ARG A 621 -30.69 -21.36 -10.79
CA ARG A 621 -31.22 -21.81 -9.48
C ARG A 621 -32.17 -22.99 -9.67
N PRO A 622 -32.31 -23.91 -8.70
CA PRO A 622 -33.20 -25.04 -8.87
C PRO A 622 -34.65 -24.59 -9.12
N VAL A 623 -35.27 -25.14 -10.16
CA VAL A 623 -36.66 -24.84 -10.57
C VAL A 623 -37.47 -26.11 -10.70
N ARG A 624 -38.80 -25.98 -10.58
CA ARG A 624 -39.79 -27.00 -10.88
C ARG A 624 -40.57 -26.57 -12.12
N VAL A 625 -40.38 -27.25 -13.25
CA VAL A 625 -41.18 -27.05 -14.46
C VAL A 625 -42.51 -27.78 -14.27
N THR A 626 -43.63 -27.08 -14.41
CA THR A 626 -44.99 -27.64 -14.21
C THR A 626 -45.83 -27.69 -15.48
N GLN A 627 -45.50 -26.88 -16.49
CA GLN A 627 -46.22 -26.86 -17.78
C GLN A 627 -45.23 -26.70 -18.94
N LEU A 628 -45.52 -27.31 -20.09
CA LEU A 628 -44.90 -26.94 -21.37
C LEU A 628 -45.91 -26.16 -22.21
N GLY A 629 -45.43 -25.44 -23.21
CA GLY A 629 -46.28 -24.71 -24.13
C GLY A 629 -45.71 -24.55 -25.54
N VAL A 630 -46.61 -24.22 -26.47
CA VAL A 630 -46.35 -23.97 -27.89
C VAL A 630 -46.89 -22.59 -28.27
N PHE A 631 -46.25 -21.91 -29.21
CA PHE A 631 -46.76 -20.67 -29.78
C PHE A 631 -48.04 -20.91 -30.60
N ASP A 632 -48.99 -19.99 -30.52
CA ASP A 632 -50.28 -19.99 -31.21
C ASP A 632 -50.36 -18.71 -32.04
N SER A 633 -50.32 -18.86 -33.37
CA SER A 633 -50.12 -17.75 -34.30
C SER A 633 -51.37 -16.88 -34.46
N GLY A 634 -51.52 -15.90 -33.58
CA GLY A 634 -52.70 -15.02 -33.51
C GLY A 634 -53.53 -15.26 -32.26
N GLY A 635 -53.26 -16.32 -31.50
CA GLY A 635 -54.00 -16.66 -30.28
C GLY A 635 -55.43 -17.14 -30.54
N ASP A 636 -55.80 -17.39 -31.80
CA ASP A 636 -57.14 -17.82 -32.23
C ASP A 636 -57.35 -19.34 -32.14
N GLY A 637 -56.29 -20.10 -31.84
CA GLY A 637 -56.34 -21.52 -31.54
C GLY A 637 -55.71 -22.37 -32.62
N LEU A 638 -55.10 -23.49 -32.20
CA LEU A 638 -54.21 -24.25 -33.07
C LEU A 638 -54.91 -24.82 -34.30
N HIS A 639 -54.33 -24.60 -35.48
CA HIS A 639 -54.77 -25.14 -36.76
C HIS A 639 -53.97 -26.40 -37.17
N LEU A 640 -52.81 -26.63 -36.55
CA LEU A 640 -52.01 -27.85 -36.71
C LEU A 640 -51.80 -28.56 -35.36
N THR A 641 -51.44 -29.84 -35.42
CA THR A 641 -50.99 -30.58 -34.24
C THR A 641 -49.53 -30.26 -33.95
N LEU A 642 -49.28 -29.58 -32.83
CA LEU A 642 -47.96 -29.18 -32.37
C LEU A 642 -47.50 -30.07 -31.20
N ASN A 643 -46.19 -30.06 -30.94
CA ASN A 643 -45.60 -30.72 -29.77
C ASN A 643 -44.59 -29.76 -29.12
N ALA A 644 -44.47 -29.83 -27.79
CA ALA A 644 -43.38 -29.23 -27.04
C ALA A 644 -42.64 -30.31 -26.24
N ALA A 645 -41.32 -30.21 -26.15
CA ALA A 645 -40.47 -31.15 -25.44
C ALA A 645 -39.28 -30.45 -24.76
N LEU A 646 -38.90 -30.95 -23.59
CA LEU A 646 -37.73 -30.50 -22.84
C LEU A 646 -36.63 -31.57 -22.91
N TYR A 647 -35.43 -31.17 -23.33
CA TYR A 647 -34.27 -32.04 -23.44
C TYR A 647 -33.13 -31.62 -22.50
N ASN A 648 -32.35 -32.59 -22.02
CA ASN A 648 -31.02 -32.32 -21.48
C ASN A 648 -30.07 -32.00 -22.64
N ARG A 649 -29.49 -30.80 -22.65
CA ARG A 649 -28.63 -30.32 -23.74
C ARG A 649 -27.35 -31.13 -23.91
N ARG A 650 -26.81 -31.69 -22.82
CA ARG A 650 -25.54 -32.43 -22.81
C ARG A 650 -25.71 -33.89 -23.21
N THR A 651 -26.67 -34.59 -22.61
CA THR A 651 -26.90 -36.02 -22.87
C THR A 651 -27.84 -36.27 -24.06
N ARG A 652 -28.63 -35.26 -24.44
CA ARG A 652 -29.72 -35.32 -25.44
C ARG A 652 -30.92 -36.17 -25.00
N ASP A 653 -31.01 -36.50 -23.71
CA ASP A 653 -32.16 -37.22 -23.16
C ASP A 653 -33.43 -36.36 -23.22
N LEU A 654 -34.53 -36.96 -23.64
CA LEU A 654 -35.86 -36.39 -23.53
C LEU A 654 -36.33 -36.49 -22.07
N LEU A 655 -36.70 -35.36 -21.47
CA LEU A 655 -37.11 -35.28 -20.07
C LEU A 655 -38.64 -35.15 -19.91
N ALA A 656 -39.27 -34.43 -20.83
CA ALA A 656 -40.72 -34.21 -20.83
C ALA A 656 -41.20 -33.89 -22.25
N GLN A 657 -42.42 -34.31 -22.61
CA GLN A 657 -43.07 -33.97 -23.88
C GLN A 657 -44.59 -33.84 -23.67
N LEU A 658 -45.20 -32.87 -24.36
CA LEU A 658 -46.66 -32.71 -24.45
C LEU A 658 -47.08 -32.45 -25.91
N GLN A 659 -48.26 -32.96 -26.27
CA GLN A 659 -48.89 -32.78 -27.58
C GLN A 659 -50.08 -31.83 -27.46
N PHE A 660 -50.25 -30.98 -28.46
CA PHE A 660 -51.26 -29.94 -28.55
C PHE A 660 -51.99 -30.13 -29.90
N THR A 661 -53.31 -30.29 -29.88
CA THR A 661 -54.11 -30.51 -31.09
C THR A 661 -55.15 -29.40 -31.24
N PRO A 662 -55.79 -29.22 -32.41
CA PRO A 662 -56.87 -28.25 -32.58
C PRO A 662 -58.05 -28.47 -31.61
N GLU A 663 -58.32 -29.72 -31.22
CA GLU A 663 -59.42 -30.10 -30.32
C GLU A 663 -59.05 -29.99 -28.84
N ASP A 664 -57.77 -30.17 -28.51
CA ASP A 664 -57.20 -29.95 -27.17
C ASP A 664 -55.92 -29.11 -27.30
N PRO A 665 -56.04 -27.79 -27.51
CA PRO A 665 -54.90 -26.90 -27.66
C PRO A 665 -54.33 -26.45 -26.31
N GLY A 666 -54.98 -26.73 -25.18
CA GLY A 666 -54.59 -26.21 -23.87
C GLY A 666 -54.96 -24.73 -23.63
N GLU A 667 -54.51 -24.20 -22.49
CA GLU A 667 -54.86 -22.85 -22.03
C GLU A 667 -53.99 -21.79 -22.71
N LEU A 668 -54.60 -20.73 -23.27
CA LEU A 668 -53.86 -19.60 -23.82
C LEU A 668 -53.35 -18.71 -22.68
N ARG A 669 -52.05 -18.39 -22.71
CA ARG A 669 -51.40 -17.40 -21.86
C ARG A 669 -50.46 -16.59 -22.75
N ASP A 670 -50.76 -15.30 -22.88
CA ASP A 670 -50.13 -14.41 -23.85
C ASP A 670 -50.23 -15.00 -25.29
N GLY A 671 -49.14 -15.06 -26.05
CA GLY A 671 -49.11 -15.66 -27.39
C GLY A 671 -48.88 -17.18 -27.44
N SER A 672 -49.00 -17.90 -26.30
CA SER A 672 -48.67 -19.34 -26.23
C SER A 672 -49.72 -20.16 -25.50
N ARG A 673 -49.92 -21.39 -25.95
CA ARG A 673 -50.78 -22.40 -25.32
C ARG A 673 -49.99 -23.25 -24.33
N PHE A 674 -50.58 -23.57 -23.18
CA PHE A 674 -49.95 -24.37 -22.12
C PHE A 674 -50.76 -25.61 -21.76
N LYS A 675 -50.04 -26.68 -21.44
CA LYS A 675 -50.57 -27.89 -20.80
C LYS A 675 -49.67 -28.28 -19.64
N SER A 676 -50.30 -28.76 -18.56
CA SER A 676 -49.60 -29.23 -17.37
C SER A 676 -48.91 -30.57 -17.62
N LEU A 677 -47.73 -30.74 -17.04
CA LEU A 677 -47.06 -32.03 -16.95
C LEU A 677 -47.76 -32.92 -15.92
N ALA A 678 -47.83 -34.22 -16.20
CA ALA A 678 -48.38 -35.20 -15.26
C ALA A 678 -47.56 -35.29 -13.97
N GLU A 679 -46.23 -35.16 -14.09
CA GLU A 679 -45.29 -35.03 -12.97
C GLU A 679 -44.42 -33.78 -13.21
N PRO A 680 -44.37 -32.82 -12.26
CA PRO A 680 -43.50 -31.66 -12.37
C PRO A 680 -42.01 -32.04 -12.38
N LEU A 681 -41.26 -31.51 -13.33
CA LEU A 681 -39.84 -31.82 -13.53
C LEU A 681 -38.96 -30.86 -12.72
N VAL A 682 -38.20 -31.41 -11.76
CA VAL A 682 -37.20 -30.64 -11.01
C VAL A 682 -35.90 -30.56 -11.80
N LEU A 683 -35.44 -29.34 -12.07
CA LEU A 683 -34.15 -29.06 -12.70
C LEU A 683 -33.20 -28.46 -11.65
N PRO A 684 -32.04 -29.06 -11.36
CA PRO A 684 -31.08 -28.53 -10.40
C PRO A 684 -30.29 -27.34 -10.96
N ALA A 685 -29.65 -26.57 -10.08
CA ALA A 685 -28.68 -25.55 -10.48
C ALA A 685 -27.54 -26.16 -11.33
N GLY A 686 -27.14 -25.46 -12.38
CA GLY A 686 -26.16 -25.92 -13.37
C GLY A 686 -26.71 -26.91 -14.40
N PHE A 687 -28.00 -27.25 -14.37
CA PHE A 687 -28.62 -28.04 -15.43
C PHE A 687 -28.66 -27.25 -16.76
N GLN A 688 -28.36 -27.93 -17.86
CA GLN A 688 -28.30 -27.33 -19.20
C GLN A 688 -29.40 -27.94 -20.06
N GLY A 689 -30.37 -27.12 -20.48
CA GLY A 689 -31.59 -27.55 -21.13
C GLY A 689 -31.79 -26.99 -22.54
N VAL A 690 -32.70 -27.63 -23.27
CA VAL A 690 -33.27 -27.09 -24.52
C VAL A 690 -34.78 -27.28 -24.45
N ILE A 691 -35.54 -26.21 -24.65
CA ILE A 691 -36.98 -26.29 -24.93
C ILE A 691 -37.15 -26.35 -26.45
N VAL A 692 -37.95 -27.29 -26.93
CA VAL A 692 -38.09 -27.63 -28.35
C VAL A 692 -39.57 -27.75 -28.71
N ALA A 693 -39.97 -27.26 -29.89
CA ALA A 693 -41.29 -27.53 -30.47
C ALA A 693 -41.20 -27.85 -31.97
N TRP A 694 -42.20 -28.57 -32.48
CA TRP A 694 -42.31 -28.95 -33.90
C TRP A 694 -43.77 -29.14 -34.33
N GLY A 695 -43.98 -29.22 -35.66
CA GLY A 695 -45.30 -29.38 -36.28
C GLY A 695 -45.84 -28.13 -36.99
N TYR A 696 -45.12 -27.01 -36.94
CA TYR A 696 -45.50 -25.75 -37.58
C TYR A 696 -45.50 -25.84 -39.12
N GLY A 697 -46.28 -24.98 -39.78
CA GLY A 697 -46.45 -24.97 -41.23
C GLY A 697 -47.28 -23.78 -41.70
N ASP A 698 -47.72 -23.76 -42.96
CA ASP A 698 -48.40 -22.58 -43.53
C ASP A 698 -49.74 -22.23 -42.85
N ALA A 699 -50.40 -23.23 -42.23
CA ALA A 699 -51.63 -23.03 -41.45
C ALA A 699 -51.38 -22.64 -39.98
N GLU A 700 -50.16 -22.84 -39.47
CA GLU A 700 -49.76 -22.53 -38.09
C GLU A 700 -48.26 -22.16 -38.14
N PRO A 701 -47.92 -20.90 -38.48
CA PRO A 701 -46.53 -20.46 -38.59
C PRO A 701 -45.93 -20.20 -37.20
N TYR A 702 -44.62 -20.45 -37.03
CA TYR A 702 -43.91 -20.08 -35.81
C TYR A 702 -43.46 -18.62 -35.84
N PHE A 703 -43.15 -18.04 -34.69
CA PHE A 703 -42.50 -16.73 -34.61
C PHE A 703 -40.97 -16.85 -34.64
N SER A 704 -40.37 -16.35 -35.72
CA SER A 704 -38.94 -16.16 -35.93
C SER A 704 -38.54 -14.75 -35.52
N ASN A 705 -37.74 -14.64 -34.44
CA ASN A 705 -37.21 -13.38 -33.94
C ASN A 705 -35.88 -13.01 -34.62
N ALA A 706 -35.85 -13.00 -35.95
CA ALA A 706 -34.63 -12.72 -36.72
C ALA A 706 -34.13 -11.27 -36.55
N GLU A 707 -35.04 -10.32 -36.30
CA GLU A 707 -34.82 -8.87 -36.19
C GLU A 707 -34.83 -8.34 -34.74
N ASP A 708 -34.71 -9.23 -33.74
CA ASP A 708 -34.75 -8.94 -32.30
C ASP A 708 -35.91 -8.02 -31.84
N SER A 709 -37.13 -8.41 -32.23
CA SER A 709 -38.38 -7.72 -31.92
C SER A 709 -38.71 -7.75 -30.42
N PRO A 710 -39.17 -6.64 -29.82
CA PRO A 710 -39.63 -6.60 -28.43
C PRO A 710 -40.94 -7.36 -28.20
N ALA A 711 -41.55 -7.93 -29.24
CA ALA A 711 -42.73 -8.79 -29.13
C ALA A 711 -42.42 -10.16 -28.49
N LEU A 712 -41.14 -10.50 -28.32
CA LEU A 712 -40.63 -11.66 -27.59
C LEU A 712 -39.76 -11.20 -26.42
N SER A 713 -40.13 -11.58 -25.19
CA SER A 713 -39.33 -11.34 -23.98
C SER A 713 -38.93 -12.65 -23.31
N VAL A 714 -37.69 -12.75 -22.82
CA VAL A 714 -37.21 -13.88 -22.02
C VAL A 714 -37.38 -13.59 -20.53
N PHE A 715 -37.41 -14.64 -19.72
CA PHE A 715 -37.56 -14.50 -18.26
C PHE A 715 -36.32 -13.91 -17.58
N GLU A 716 -36.50 -12.85 -16.78
CA GLU A 716 -35.41 -12.13 -16.11
C GLU A 716 -35.28 -12.39 -14.59
N GLY A 717 -36.20 -13.14 -13.96
CA GLY A 717 -36.22 -13.40 -12.50
C GLY A 717 -35.16 -14.38 -11.97
N GLY A 718 -33.92 -14.28 -12.46
CA GLY A 718 -32.69 -14.82 -11.86
C GLY A 718 -32.56 -16.35 -11.73
N SER A 719 -33.54 -17.14 -12.19
CA SER A 719 -33.56 -18.60 -11.99
C SER A 719 -33.18 -19.39 -13.25
N ILE A 720 -33.42 -18.82 -14.43
CA ILE A 720 -33.13 -19.40 -15.75
C ILE A 720 -32.41 -18.34 -16.60
N LEU A 721 -31.44 -18.77 -17.40
CA LEU A 721 -30.67 -17.92 -18.30
C LEU A 721 -30.72 -18.51 -19.72
N PHE A 722 -31.24 -17.77 -20.69
CA PHE A 722 -31.15 -18.17 -22.10
C PHE A 722 -29.73 -17.91 -22.63
N VAL A 723 -29.20 -18.87 -23.39
CA VAL A 723 -27.77 -18.91 -23.76
C VAL A 723 -27.59 -19.44 -25.18
N GLY A 724 -26.44 -19.17 -25.80
CA GLY A 724 -26.12 -19.69 -27.14
C GLY A 724 -26.98 -19.06 -28.24
N SER A 725 -27.48 -19.89 -29.15
CA SER A 725 -28.30 -19.48 -30.29
C SER A 725 -29.46 -20.45 -30.50
N GLY A 726 -30.51 -20.01 -31.20
CA GLY A 726 -31.62 -20.88 -31.59
C GLY A 726 -31.14 -22.14 -32.34
N ARG A 727 -31.87 -23.25 -32.20
CA ARG A 727 -31.58 -24.54 -32.81
C ARG A 727 -32.65 -24.99 -33.77
N PHE A 728 -32.28 -25.76 -34.79
CA PHE A 728 -33.22 -26.44 -35.69
C PHE A 728 -32.81 -27.89 -36.02
N GLY A 729 -33.75 -28.70 -36.51
CA GLY A 729 -33.49 -30.09 -36.92
C GLY A 729 -34.74 -30.88 -37.31
N PRO A 730 -34.61 -32.20 -37.56
CA PRO A 730 -35.74 -33.07 -37.89
C PRO A 730 -36.82 -33.06 -36.82
N ALA A 731 -38.10 -33.13 -37.24
CA ALA A 731 -39.25 -33.13 -36.34
C ALA A 731 -39.18 -34.27 -35.30
N GLY A 732 -39.51 -33.96 -34.05
CA GLY A 732 -39.52 -34.94 -32.94
C GLY A 732 -38.15 -35.44 -32.50
N GLN A 733 -37.06 -34.78 -32.92
CA GLN A 733 -35.69 -35.09 -32.51
C GLN A 733 -35.03 -33.89 -31.84
N PHE A 734 -33.96 -34.15 -31.08
CA PHE A 734 -33.07 -33.11 -30.57
C PHE A 734 -32.51 -32.28 -31.75
N PRO A 735 -32.68 -30.95 -31.77
CA PRO A 735 -32.23 -30.12 -32.88
C PRO A 735 -30.71 -29.93 -32.82
N ASN A 736 -29.98 -30.73 -33.59
CA ASN A 736 -28.51 -30.74 -33.57
C ASN A 736 -27.88 -29.52 -34.25
N SER A 737 -28.58 -28.87 -35.18
CA SER A 737 -28.07 -27.67 -35.87
C SER A 737 -28.27 -26.44 -35.00
N VAL A 738 -27.17 -25.73 -34.72
CA VAL A 738 -27.19 -24.40 -34.09
C VAL A 738 -27.25 -23.36 -35.20
N ASP A 739 -28.11 -22.36 -35.05
CA ASP A 739 -28.24 -21.24 -35.98
C ASP A 739 -27.31 -20.08 -35.58
N THR A 740 -27.03 -19.15 -36.49
CA THR A 740 -26.15 -17.99 -36.26
C THR A 740 -26.86 -16.77 -35.66
N GLY A 741 -28.15 -16.92 -35.33
CA GLY A 741 -28.98 -15.87 -34.76
C GLY A 741 -28.84 -15.66 -33.25
N PRO A 742 -29.63 -14.74 -32.68
CA PRO A 742 -29.68 -14.53 -31.24
C PRO A 742 -30.23 -15.77 -30.50
N PRO A 743 -29.99 -15.89 -29.17
CA PRO A 743 -30.49 -17.00 -28.34
C PRO A 743 -32.01 -17.21 -28.43
N ASN A 744 -32.75 -16.12 -28.65
CA ASN A 744 -34.21 -16.04 -28.71
C ASN A 744 -34.80 -16.21 -30.13
N ARG A 745 -34.02 -16.64 -31.14
CA ARG A 745 -34.48 -16.66 -32.55
C ARG A 745 -35.77 -17.45 -32.80
N TYR A 746 -36.03 -18.55 -32.11
CA TYR A 746 -37.15 -19.46 -32.40
C TYR A 746 -38.14 -19.56 -31.24
N ALA A 747 -39.11 -18.65 -31.20
CA ALA A 747 -40.18 -18.61 -30.21
C ALA A 747 -41.28 -19.65 -30.48
N ALA A 748 -40.89 -20.92 -30.61
CA ALA A 748 -41.75 -22.04 -30.97
C ALA A 748 -42.27 -22.84 -29.75
N GLY A 749 -41.41 -23.19 -28.79
CA GLY A 749 -41.79 -23.94 -27.58
C GLY A 749 -41.28 -23.27 -26.31
N THR A 750 -42.16 -23.09 -25.32
CA THR A 750 -41.88 -22.43 -24.02
C THR A 750 -42.31 -23.33 -22.86
N PHE A 751 -42.11 -22.90 -21.61
CA PHE A 751 -42.53 -23.65 -20.41
C PHE A 751 -42.81 -22.73 -19.23
N TYR A 752 -43.68 -23.17 -18.31
CA TYR A 752 -43.91 -22.50 -17.03
C TYR A 752 -43.18 -23.26 -15.91
N PHE A 753 -42.52 -22.50 -15.04
CA PHE A 753 -41.76 -23.04 -13.93
C PHE A 753 -41.93 -22.18 -12.66
N GLU A 754 -41.61 -22.81 -11.55
CA GLU A 754 -41.62 -22.24 -10.21
C GLU A 754 -40.22 -22.38 -9.62
N PRO A 755 -39.61 -21.31 -9.07
CA PRO A 755 -38.40 -21.44 -8.25
C PRO A 755 -38.65 -22.41 -7.11
N LEU A 756 -37.73 -23.36 -6.91
CA LEU A 756 -37.73 -24.11 -5.67
C LEU A 756 -37.20 -23.22 -4.54
N PRO A 757 -37.75 -23.35 -3.31
CA PRO A 757 -37.14 -22.73 -2.14
C PRO A 757 -35.67 -23.10 -2.08
N GLU A 758 -34.82 -22.13 -1.74
CA GLU A 758 -33.47 -22.46 -1.31
C GLU A 758 -33.57 -23.34 -0.07
N GLU A 759 -32.86 -24.46 -0.01
CA GLU A 759 -32.96 -25.35 1.15
C GLU A 759 -32.64 -24.55 2.43
N PRO A 760 -33.46 -24.68 3.49
CA PRO A 760 -33.26 -23.95 4.73
C PRO A 760 -31.94 -24.38 5.39
N ARG A 761 -30.88 -23.60 5.18
CA ARG A 761 -29.52 -23.89 5.64
C ARG A 761 -29.13 -22.95 6.77
N LEU A 762 -29.08 -23.50 7.98
CA LEU A 762 -28.47 -22.85 9.14
C LEU A 762 -27.02 -23.33 9.27
N THR A 763 -26.08 -22.43 9.07
CA THR A 763 -24.66 -22.66 9.39
C THR A 763 -24.38 -22.24 10.83
N ILE A 764 -23.55 -23.02 11.53
CA ILE A 764 -23.21 -22.81 12.94
C ILE A 764 -21.68 -22.87 13.06
N ARG A 765 -21.05 -21.77 13.50
CA ARG A 765 -19.60 -21.67 13.70
C ARG A 765 -19.29 -21.27 15.14
N ARG A 766 -18.44 -22.03 15.84
CA ARG A 766 -17.95 -21.62 17.17
C ARG A 766 -16.93 -20.49 17.04
N VAL A 767 -17.14 -19.42 17.81
CA VAL A 767 -16.25 -18.24 17.90
C VAL A 767 -15.99 -17.98 19.39
N GLY A 768 -14.93 -18.59 19.93
CA GLY A 768 -14.60 -18.54 21.35
C GLY A 768 -15.70 -19.13 22.25
N ALA A 769 -16.31 -18.28 23.08
CA ALA A 769 -17.43 -18.59 23.97
C ALA A 769 -18.82 -18.38 23.33
N GLN A 770 -18.88 -18.09 22.03
CA GLN A 770 -20.10 -17.85 21.27
C GLN A 770 -20.25 -18.84 20.11
N VAL A 771 -21.47 -18.96 19.59
CA VAL A 771 -21.76 -19.50 18.26
C VAL A 771 -22.25 -18.36 17.35
N GLU A 772 -21.70 -18.31 16.15
CA GLU A 772 -22.16 -17.47 15.05
C GLU A 772 -23.10 -18.30 14.17
N LEU A 773 -24.28 -17.75 13.90
CA LEU A 773 -25.38 -18.40 13.21
C LEU A 773 -25.72 -17.61 11.94
N ALA A 774 -25.65 -18.25 10.77
CA ALA A 774 -25.97 -17.60 9.51
C ALA A 774 -26.83 -18.49 8.60
N TRP A 775 -27.77 -17.85 7.91
CA TRP A 775 -28.76 -18.46 7.03
C TRP A 775 -29.13 -17.55 5.84
N PRO A 776 -29.62 -18.11 4.72
CA PRO A 776 -30.13 -17.33 3.59
C PRO A 776 -31.58 -16.89 3.82
N GLY A 777 -31.91 -15.71 3.28
CA GLY A 777 -33.27 -15.15 3.28
C GLY A 777 -33.75 -14.60 4.63
N GLN A 778 -35.02 -14.17 4.66
CA GLN A 778 -35.72 -13.84 5.90
C GLN A 778 -36.26 -15.14 6.53
N ALA A 779 -35.94 -15.35 7.81
CA ALA A 779 -36.45 -16.46 8.61
C ALA A 779 -36.39 -16.07 10.09
N ILE A 780 -37.27 -16.67 10.90
CA ILE A 780 -37.28 -16.51 12.34
C ILE A 780 -36.34 -17.55 12.95
N LEU A 781 -35.30 -17.10 13.65
CA LEU A 781 -34.40 -17.96 14.42
C LEU A 781 -35.09 -18.40 15.72
N GLU A 782 -35.12 -19.71 15.97
CA GLU A 782 -35.61 -20.28 17.23
C GLU A 782 -34.52 -21.14 17.88
N LYS A 783 -34.41 -21.06 19.22
CA LYS A 783 -33.47 -21.86 20.03
C LYS A 783 -34.20 -22.79 21.00
N ALA A 784 -33.55 -23.91 21.35
CA ALA A 784 -34.03 -24.87 22.33
C ALA A 784 -32.85 -25.54 23.08
N GLY A 785 -33.12 -26.01 24.30
CA GLY A 785 -32.17 -26.84 25.07
C GLY A 785 -32.17 -28.32 24.68
N THR A 786 -33.18 -28.77 23.91
CA THR A 786 -33.26 -30.14 23.38
C THR A 786 -33.80 -30.14 21.95
N LEU A 787 -33.50 -31.19 21.18
CA LEU A 787 -34.00 -31.35 19.81
C LEU A 787 -35.55 -31.39 19.72
N SER A 788 -36.23 -31.82 20.80
CA SER A 788 -37.70 -31.82 20.88
C SER A 788 -38.32 -30.49 21.35
N GLY A 789 -37.50 -29.47 21.69
CA GLY A 789 -37.98 -28.20 22.23
C GLY A 789 -38.01 -28.16 23.77
N PRO A 790 -38.81 -27.26 24.39
CA PRO A 790 -39.60 -26.22 23.73
C PRO A 790 -38.71 -25.26 22.93
N TRP A 791 -39.24 -24.76 21.81
CA TRP A 791 -38.56 -23.83 20.92
C TRP A 791 -38.99 -22.40 21.25
N THR A 792 -38.03 -21.50 21.40
CA THR A 792 -38.25 -20.09 21.73
C THR A 792 -37.62 -19.23 20.64
N GLU A 793 -38.40 -18.28 20.11
CA GLU A 793 -37.91 -17.27 19.17
C GLU A 793 -36.77 -16.44 19.78
N VAL A 794 -35.77 -16.09 18.95
CA VAL A 794 -34.68 -15.17 19.30
C VAL A 794 -35.05 -13.78 18.73
N PRO A 795 -35.58 -12.84 19.55
CA PRO A 795 -36.17 -11.61 19.02
C PRO A 795 -35.14 -10.73 18.32
N GLY A 796 -35.48 -10.25 17.12
CA GLY A 796 -34.61 -9.36 16.33
C GLY A 796 -33.35 -10.03 15.77
N ALA A 797 -33.29 -11.37 15.74
CA ALA A 797 -32.15 -12.08 15.17
C ALA A 797 -32.01 -11.84 13.66
N MET A 798 -30.80 -11.51 13.23
CA MET A 798 -30.41 -11.38 11.82
C MET A 798 -29.32 -12.40 11.50
N SER A 799 -29.19 -12.77 10.22
CA SER A 799 -28.15 -13.68 9.75
C SER A 799 -26.75 -13.13 10.08
N GLY A 800 -25.88 -13.96 10.66
CA GLY A 800 -24.59 -13.55 11.23
C GLY A 800 -24.63 -13.23 12.74
N ILE A 801 -25.79 -13.39 13.41
CA ILE A 801 -25.90 -13.20 14.86
C ILE A 801 -24.94 -14.10 15.65
N ARG A 802 -24.34 -13.53 16.70
CA ARG A 802 -23.55 -14.26 17.69
C ARG A 802 -24.33 -14.43 18.97
N LEU A 803 -24.53 -15.68 19.40
CA LEU A 803 -25.17 -16.04 20.65
C LEU A 803 -24.16 -16.70 21.61
N PRO A 804 -24.26 -16.50 22.93
CA PRO A 804 -23.42 -17.21 23.89
C PRO A 804 -23.68 -18.72 23.86
N ILE A 805 -22.64 -19.50 24.17
CA ILE A 805 -22.78 -20.93 24.45
C ILE A 805 -23.31 -21.05 25.88
N GLU A 806 -24.60 -21.36 26.02
CA GLU A 806 -25.31 -21.39 27.31
C GLU A 806 -25.29 -22.79 27.97
N SER A 807 -24.99 -23.85 27.22
CA SER A 807 -25.04 -25.25 27.67
C SER A 807 -24.23 -26.18 26.75
N ASP A 808 -23.90 -27.38 27.25
CA ASP A 808 -23.18 -28.42 26.50
C ASP A 808 -23.88 -28.87 25.22
N ALA A 809 -25.21 -28.71 25.17
CA ALA A 809 -26.02 -28.86 23.97
C ALA A 809 -26.98 -27.68 23.85
N GLN A 810 -26.96 -27.01 22.69
CA GLN A 810 -27.93 -26.01 22.26
C GLN A 810 -28.41 -26.38 20.86
N PHE A 811 -29.70 -26.22 20.60
CA PHE A 811 -30.32 -26.54 19.33
C PHE A 811 -30.91 -25.26 18.72
N PHE A 812 -30.71 -25.09 17.41
CA PHE A 812 -31.18 -23.94 16.66
C PHE A 812 -31.93 -24.43 15.43
N ARG A 813 -33.00 -23.72 15.05
CA ARG A 813 -33.72 -23.95 13.80
C ARG A 813 -34.19 -22.64 13.21
N LEU A 814 -34.54 -22.69 11.94
CA LEU A 814 -35.15 -21.60 11.21
C LEU A 814 -36.63 -21.94 10.98
N ARG A 815 -37.52 -21.00 11.30
CA ARG A 815 -38.90 -21.02 10.86
C ARG A 815 -39.06 -19.98 9.76
N TYR A 816 -39.21 -20.47 8.54
CA TYR A 816 -39.59 -19.69 7.36
C TYR A 816 -41.11 -19.49 7.34
#